data_AF-A0A6P7XMQ5-F1
#
_entry.id   AF-A0A6P7XMQ5-F1
#
_cell.length_a   1.000
_cell.length_b   1.000
_cell.length_c   1.000
_cell.angle_alpha   90.00
_cell.angle_beta   90.00
_cell.angle_gamma   90.00
#
_symmetry.space_group_name_H-M   'P 1'
#
loop_
_entity.id
_entity.type
_entity.pdbx_description
1 polymer ?
#
loop_
_entity_poly.entity_id
_entity_poly.type
_entity_poly.pdbx_seq_one_letter_code
_entity_poly.pdbx_strand_id
1 'polypeptide(L)'
;MDEKRKKLGGAGGPLASQVKRPRGDWDDDDGPSQFEEELAFLDEVEAEMAMELEVQPAQEALPVRKLFSPALNPKWPRPTPPTIDLDTTPLCFQQLELDHYIGSHVRGMPGATQGPVPIIRMFGLTMEETSVCCHVHGFAPYFYVPAQLGFKPEYLSDFQKELNNVVIRDMRSNKDNISQAVLATEICMKESIYGYHKKKLLPFLKITMALPRLLAPAKRLLEQGLRCGPLPVHCYQAFEANIDFEIRFMVDTDVVGCNWIELPAGKYRLRKELSNGDSKKDVLGKVSLSQIEVDVSWTDFISHPVEGEWQKIAPLRVLSFDIECAGRKGVFPEPDKDPVIQIATMVLRQGERDPFIRNVFTLNSCASIVGSQVLCFQREDELLKAWADFVRVTDPDILTGYNIQNFDIPYLINRAQTLKVYTFPFLGRIPLTRSVVRDSSFQSKQMGRRENKVINTEGRIQFDLLQVLLRDYKLRSYTLNAVSYHFLQEQKEDVQHSIITDLQNGNEQTRRRLAVYCLKDAYLPLRLLEKLMCVINYMEMARVTGVPLSYLLARGQQIKVVSQLLRQAMKQDLVMPVVKSDGGEDYTGATVIEPLKGYYDVPIATLDFSSLYPSIMMAHNLCYTTLLQTGSIEKYDLSPNDFIKTPTGDHFVKSTVRKGLLPEILENLLIARKRAKTELKKEQDPFKQKVLDGRQLALKVSANSVYGFTGAQVGKLPCLEISQSVTGFGRQMIEKTKQLVESKYTLANGFKADAKVIYGDTDSVMCKLGVQSVAEAMEIGQEAAEWVSSHFTPPIKLEFEKVYFPYLLINKKRYAGLYFSSSSNTHDKMDCKGIETVRRDNCPLVANLINTCLQKILIDRDPLGAVEHAKDVISDLLCNRIDISQLVITKELTRTADEYAGKQAHVELAERMRKRDPGSAPNLGDRVPYVIIGAAKGVAAYMKSEKGSTLAVRQY
;
A
#
# COMPACT_ATOMS: atom_id res chain seq x y z
N MET A 1 46.16 -28.02 58.48
CA MET A 1 45.53 -29.21 59.08
C MET A 1 44.09 -29.25 58.62
N ASP A 2 43.54 -30.28 58.01
CA ASP A 2 44.04 -31.47 57.33
C ASP A 2 42.86 -31.90 56.44
N GLU A 3 43.11 -31.99 55.14
CA GLU A 3 43.09 -33.25 54.37
C GLU A 3 41.73 -33.94 54.14
N LYS A 4 41.39 -33.99 52.84
CA LYS A 4 40.96 -35.18 52.05
C LYS A 4 39.56 -35.77 52.33
N ARG A 5 38.76 -36.25 51.36
CA ARG A 5 39.00 -36.69 49.97
C ARG A 5 37.65 -36.95 49.25
N LYS A 6 37.59 -36.60 47.94
CA LYS A 6 36.96 -37.30 46.76
C LYS A 6 35.43 -37.61 46.79
N LYS A 7 34.65 -37.54 45.69
CA LYS A 7 34.91 -37.39 44.23
C LYS A 7 33.58 -37.11 43.47
N LEU A 8 33.73 -36.49 42.29
CA LEU A 8 32.94 -36.58 41.02
C LEU A 8 31.62 -35.81 40.84
N GLY A 9 31.56 -35.00 39.77
CA GLY A 9 30.37 -34.98 38.90
C GLY A 9 29.79 -33.64 38.40
N GLY A 10 30.59 -32.79 37.76
CA GLY A 10 30.30 -31.87 36.63
C GLY A 10 28.92 -31.24 36.35
N ALA A 11 28.99 -29.90 36.19
CA ALA A 11 28.35 -29.01 35.19
C ALA A 11 27.03 -28.27 35.51
N GLY A 12 27.18 -26.98 35.83
CA GLY A 12 26.17 -25.91 35.76
C GLY A 12 26.87 -24.55 35.90
N GLY A 13 26.72 -23.66 34.91
CA GLY A 13 27.42 -22.36 34.80
C GLY A 13 26.95 -21.27 35.77
N PRO A 14 27.60 -20.07 35.76
CA PRO A 14 26.80 -18.85 35.56
C PRO A 14 27.53 -17.62 34.94
N LEU A 15 26.69 -16.77 34.31
CA LEU A 15 26.64 -15.29 34.25
C LEU A 15 27.94 -14.45 34.26
N ALA A 16 28.10 -13.63 33.21
CA ALA A 16 29.09 -12.55 33.14
C ALA A 16 28.44 -11.16 33.29
N SER A 17 29.05 -10.36 34.18
CA SER A 17 28.75 -8.98 34.54
C SER A 17 29.30 -7.96 33.54
N GLN A 18 28.57 -6.86 33.37
CA GLN A 18 28.94 -5.66 32.60
C GLN A 18 30.19 -4.95 33.16
N VAL A 19 31.11 -4.56 32.27
CA VAL A 19 32.20 -3.61 32.56
C VAL A 19 32.09 -2.40 31.62
N LYS A 20 32.04 -1.21 32.21
CA LYS A 20 32.14 0.10 31.53
C LYS A 20 33.55 0.32 30.97
N ARG A 21 33.67 1.00 29.81
CA ARG A 21 34.91 1.66 29.35
C ARG A 21 34.67 3.12 28.90
N PRO A 22 35.70 3.99 28.99
CA PRO A 22 35.57 5.45 29.12
C PRO A 22 35.72 6.21 27.79
N ARG A 23 35.45 7.52 27.85
CA ARG A 23 35.51 8.50 26.74
C ARG A 23 36.96 8.92 26.40
N GLY A 24 37.23 8.97 25.09
CA GLY A 24 38.04 9.99 24.40
C GLY A 24 39.53 9.67 24.15
N ASP A 25 39.91 9.44 22.89
CA ASP A 25 40.88 10.28 22.17
C ASP A 25 40.79 10.02 20.65
N TRP A 26 41.12 11.02 19.83
CA TRP A 26 41.15 10.93 18.38
C TRP A 26 42.56 10.51 17.94
N ASP A 27 42.71 9.35 17.30
CA ASP A 27 43.87 9.01 16.48
C ASP A 27 43.44 8.03 15.37
N ASP A 28 44.05 8.20 14.20
CA ASP A 28 43.86 7.41 12.97
C ASP A 28 44.10 5.91 13.23
N ASP A 29 43.10 5.06 12.96
CA ASP A 29 43.24 3.61 12.97
C ASP A 29 42.77 3.04 11.62
N ASP A 30 43.74 2.68 10.77
CA ASP A 30 43.60 1.85 9.57
C ASP A 30 43.25 0.40 9.99
N GLY A 31 42.10 0.24 10.63
CA GLY A 31 41.50 -1.07 10.93
C GLY A 31 40.62 -1.55 9.78
N PRO A 32 40.45 -2.88 9.61
CA PRO A 32 39.53 -3.42 8.63
C PRO A 32 38.14 -2.85 8.88
N SER A 33 37.45 -2.46 7.81
CA SER A 33 36.11 -1.89 7.95
C SER A 33 35.16 -2.92 8.59
N GLN A 34 34.11 -2.47 9.26
CA GLN A 34 33.07 -3.33 9.84
C GLN A 34 32.49 -4.34 8.80
N PHE A 35 32.64 -4.04 7.51
CA PHE A 35 32.31 -4.91 6.37
C PHE A 35 33.30 -6.07 6.16
N GLU A 36 34.60 -5.87 6.40
CA GLU A 36 35.60 -6.94 6.35
C GLU A 36 35.50 -7.86 7.57
N GLU A 37 35.11 -7.34 8.74
CA GLU A 37 34.79 -8.15 9.92
C GLU A 37 33.49 -8.96 9.73
N GLU A 38 32.46 -8.41 9.08
CA GLU A 38 31.24 -9.16 8.73
C GLU A 38 31.49 -10.21 7.64
N LEU A 39 32.39 -9.96 6.69
CA LEU A 39 32.88 -10.96 5.73
C LEU A 39 33.64 -12.08 6.42
N ALA A 40 34.49 -11.77 7.39
CA ALA A 40 35.18 -12.78 8.19
C ALA A 40 34.23 -13.59 9.10
N PHE A 41 33.17 -12.95 9.62
CA PHE A 41 32.13 -13.63 10.39
C PHE A 41 31.25 -14.52 9.50
N LEU A 42 31.02 -14.10 8.24
CA LEU A 42 30.41 -14.95 7.22
C LEU A 42 31.34 -16.12 6.84
N ASP A 43 32.64 -15.90 6.73
CA ASP A 43 33.62 -16.97 6.49
C ASP A 43 33.66 -18.01 7.64
N GLU A 44 33.46 -17.58 8.90
CA GLU A 44 33.35 -18.48 10.06
C GLU A 44 32.04 -19.31 10.06
N VAL A 45 30.91 -18.68 9.71
CA VAL A 45 29.61 -19.36 9.54
C VAL A 45 29.62 -20.28 8.30
N GLU A 46 30.35 -19.90 7.26
CA GLU A 46 30.57 -20.66 6.04
C GLU A 46 31.49 -21.86 6.27
N ALA A 47 32.50 -21.76 7.15
CA ALA A 47 33.34 -22.90 7.52
C ALA A 47 32.53 -24.00 8.24
N GLU A 48 31.52 -23.61 9.04
CA GLU A 48 30.59 -24.56 9.66
C GLU A 48 29.63 -25.18 8.63
N MET A 49 29.19 -24.44 7.61
CA MET A 49 28.27 -24.96 6.56
C MET A 49 28.98 -25.71 5.41
N ALA A 50 30.24 -25.37 5.11
CA ALA A 50 31.03 -26.02 4.07
C ALA A 50 31.44 -27.46 4.44
N MET A 51 31.37 -27.82 5.73
CA MET A 51 31.51 -29.21 6.16
C MET A 51 30.33 -30.11 5.74
N GLU A 52 29.22 -29.56 5.23
CA GLU A 52 28.04 -30.32 4.80
C GLU A 52 27.79 -30.38 3.28
N LEU A 53 28.59 -29.70 2.43
CA LEU A 53 28.37 -29.66 0.99
C LEU A 53 29.67 -29.85 0.18
N GLU A 54 29.79 -30.98 -0.51
CA GLU A 54 30.88 -31.24 -1.47
C GLU A 54 30.87 -30.20 -2.60
N VAL A 55 32.02 -29.52 -2.76
CA VAL A 55 32.29 -28.49 -3.78
C VAL A 55 32.22 -29.09 -5.18
N GLN A 56 31.30 -28.61 -6.03
CA GLN A 56 31.30 -28.92 -7.47
C GLN A 56 32.27 -28.00 -8.24
N PRO A 57 33.06 -28.54 -9.19
CA PRO A 57 34.03 -27.77 -9.95
C PRO A 57 33.38 -26.87 -11.01
N ALA A 58 34.08 -25.78 -11.37
CA ALA A 58 33.69 -24.78 -12.36
C ALA A 58 33.25 -25.41 -13.71
N GLN A 59 32.02 -25.14 -14.13
CA GLN A 59 31.46 -25.70 -15.37
C GLN A 59 31.64 -24.76 -16.57
N GLU A 60 32.14 -25.32 -17.68
CA GLU A 60 32.14 -24.74 -19.02
C GLU A 60 30.73 -24.31 -19.47
N ALA A 61 30.64 -23.38 -20.42
CA ALA A 61 29.39 -22.82 -20.94
C ALA A 61 28.42 -23.91 -21.45
N LEU A 62 27.43 -24.26 -20.62
CA LEU A 62 26.42 -25.28 -20.92
C LEU A 62 25.32 -24.73 -21.85
N PRO A 63 24.79 -25.54 -22.79
CA PRO A 63 23.67 -25.12 -23.63
C PRO A 63 22.41 -24.84 -22.79
N VAL A 64 21.69 -23.76 -23.11
CA VAL A 64 20.52 -23.21 -22.39
C VAL A 64 19.50 -24.28 -21.95
N ARG A 65 19.27 -25.32 -22.76
CA ARG A 65 18.32 -26.41 -22.42
C ARG A 65 18.74 -27.29 -21.24
N LYS A 66 20.04 -27.44 -20.96
CA LYS A 66 20.55 -28.23 -19.83
C LYS A 66 20.44 -27.49 -18.50
N LEU A 67 20.49 -26.14 -18.51
CA LEU A 67 20.37 -25.28 -17.33
C LEU A 67 19.04 -25.47 -16.58
N PHE A 68 17.95 -25.80 -17.29
CA PHE A 68 16.61 -25.98 -16.70
C PHE A 68 16.28 -27.43 -16.34
N SER A 69 17.26 -28.34 -16.38
CA SER A 69 17.07 -29.71 -15.92
C SER A 69 17.00 -29.75 -14.38
N PRO A 70 15.98 -30.42 -13.80
CA PRO A 70 15.91 -30.63 -12.35
C PRO A 70 17.15 -31.35 -11.79
N ALA A 71 17.88 -32.11 -12.63
CA ALA A 71 19.11 -32.78 -12.22
C ALA A 71 20.30 -31.81 -12.00
N LEU A 72 20.30 -30.66 -12.68
CA LEU A 72 21.36 -29.64 -12.58
C LEU A 72 21.00 -28.54 -11.58
N ASN A 73 19.73 -28.14 -11.54
CA ASN A 73 19.22 -27.10 -10.63
C ASN A 73 17.97 -27.56 -9.88
N PRO A 74 18.08 -28.52 -8.95
CA PRO A 74 16.93 -29.12 -8.26
C PRO A 74 16.14 -28.14 -7.40
N LYS A 75 16.78 -27.03 -6.98
CA LYS A 75 16.15 -26.00 -6.13
C LYS A 75 15.22 -25.06 -6.91
N TRP A 76 15.38 -24.94 -8.22
CA TRP A 76 14.60 -23.98 -9.03
C TRP A 76 13.11 -24.34 -9.13
N PRO A 77 12.71 -25.54 -9.58
CA PRO A 77 11.28 -25.87 -9.66
C PRO A 77 10.63 -25.96 -8.27
N ARG A 78 9.30 -25.88 -8.25
CA ARG A 78 8.51 -26.19 -7.04
C ARG A 78 8.53 -27.70 -6.74
N PRO A 79 8.33 -28.12 -5.49
CA PRO A 79 8.17 -29.53 -5.15
C PRO A 79 7.08 -30.20 -5.98
N THR A 80 7.23 -31.49 -6.30
CA THR A 80 6.21 -32.20 -7.10
C THR A 80 4.89 -32.28 -6.31
N PRO A 81 3.74 -31.93 -6.92
CA PRO A 81 2.47 -31.98 -6.22
C PRO A 81 2.11 -33.41 -5.79
N PRO A 82 1.40 -33.59 -4.66
CA PRO A 82 0.88 -34.90 -4.29
C PRO A 82 -0.15 -35.39 -5.33
N THR A 83 -0.34 -36.71 -5.41
CA THR A 83 -1.40 -37.29 -6.27
C THR A 83 -2.76 -36.94 -5.68
N ILE A 84 -3.66 -36.41 -6.51
CA ILE A 84 -5.00 -35.99 -6.10
C ILE A 84 -6.01 -37.01 -6.57
N ASP A 85 -6.73 -37.60 -5.62
CA ASP A 85 -7.97 -38.33 -5.88
C ASP A 85 -9.14 -37.34 -5.80
N LEU A 86 -9.82 -37.12 -6.92
CA LEU A 86 -10.89 -36.13 -7.02
C LEU A 86 -12.09 -36.47 -6.14
N ASP A 87 -12.33 -37.75 -5.84
CA ASP A 87 -13.51 -38.18 -5.10
C ASP A 87 -13.32 -38.09 -3.58
N THR A 88 -12.07 -38.08 -3.10
CA THR A 88 -11.77 -38.08 -1.66
C THR A 88 -11.00 -36.86 -1.16
N THR A 89 -10.25 -36.17 -2.04
CA THR A 89 -9.30 -35.15 -1.62
C THR A 89 -9.86 -33.75 -1.85
N PRO A 90 -10.10 -32.94 -0.79
CA PRO A 90 -10.35 -31.52 -0.95
C PRO A 90 -9.05 -30.79 -1.34
N LEU A 91 -9.17 -29.70 -2.11
CA LEU A 91 -8.03 -28.85 -2.48
C LEU A 91 -8.12 -27.52 -1.73
N CYS A 92 -7.20 -27.26 -0.81
CA CYS A 92 -7.12 -26.02 -0.05
C CYS A 92 -5.91 -25.19 -0.48
N PHE A 93 -6.13 -23.94 -0.89
CA PHE A 93 -5.06 -23.03 -1.30
C PHE A 93 -5.35 -21.59 -0.88
N GLN A 94 -4.30 -20.81 -0.62
CA GLN A 94 -4.41 -19.38 -0.41
C GLN A 94 -4.40 -18.66 -1.76
N GLN A 95 -5.48 -17.99 -2.10
CA GLN A 95 -5.54 -17.18 -3.33
C GLN A 95 -4.76 -15.87 -3.13
N LEU A 96 -4.01 -15.44 -4.14
CA LEU A 96 -3.17 -14.23 -4.10
C LEU A 96 -3.62 -13.20 -5.14
N GLU A 97 -3.92 -13.68 -6.34
CA GLU A 97 -4.40 -12.87 -7.44
C GLU A 97 -5.72 -13.45 -7.97
N LEU A 98 -6.63 -12.53 -8.29
CA LEU A 98 -7.93 -12.82 -8.86
C LEU A 98 -8.13 -11.92 -10.08
N ASP A 99 -8.38 -12.53 -11.23
CA ASP A 99 -8.73 -11.85 -12.48
C ASP A 99 -9.96 -12.50 -13.13
N HIS A 100 -10.37 -11.96 -14.29
CA HIS A 100 -11.34 -12.61 -15.14
C HIS A 100 -10.89 -12.62 -16.60
N TYR A 101 -11.41 -13.58 -17.34
CA TYR A 101 -11.26 -13.65 -18.79
C TYR A 101 -12.57 -14.05 -19.45
N ILE A 102 -12.67 -13.81 -20.76
CA ILE A 102 -13.82 -14.22 -21.56
C ILE A 102 -13.49 -15.56 -22.20
N GLY A 103 -14.28 -16.58 -21.88
CA GLY A 103 -14.14 -17.94 -22.38
C GLY A 103 -15.45 -18.50 -22.95
N SER A 104 -15.54 -19.82 -22.97
CA SER A 104 -16.72 -20.57 -23.44
C SER A 104 -17.30 -21.40 -22.30
N HIS A 105 -18.59 -21.69 -22.40
CA HIS A 105 -19.28 -22.52 -21.42
C HIS A 105 -18.66 -23.93 -21.31
N VAL A 106 -18.48 -24.39 -20.08
CA VAL A 106 -17.96 -25.73 -19.77
C VAL A 106 -19.13 -26.65 -19.41
N ARG A 107 -19.27 -27.77 -20.11
CA ARG A 107 -20.39 -28.70 -19.91
C ARG A 107 -20.50 -29.14 -18.45
N GLY A 108 -21.67 -28.94 -17.85
CA GLY A 108 -21.96 -29.29 -16.45
C GLY A 108 -21.49 -28.27 -15.43
N MET A 109 -20.95 -27.12 -15.85
CA MET A 109 -20.83 -25.92 -15.01
C MET A 109 -22.08 -25.04 -15.15
N PRO A 110 -22.41 -24.19 -14.16
CA PRO A 110 -23.60 -23.33 -14.25
C PRO A 110 -23.38 -22.11 -15.16
N GLY A 111 -24.44 -21.32 -15.33
CA GLY A 111 -24.42 -20.05 -16.08
C GLY A 111 -24.92 -20.18 -17.52
N ALA A 112 -24.64 -19.16 -18.34
CA ALA A 112 -25.07 -19.13 -19.73
C ALA A 112 -24.40 -20.25 -20.55
N THR A 113 -25.20 -20.96 -21.35
CA THR A 113 -24.74 -22.06 -22.22
C THR A 113 -24.45 -21.63 -23.66
N GLN A 114 -24.81 -20.39 -24.01
CA GLN A 114 -24.65 -19.83 -25.34
C GLN A 114 -23.77 -18.59 -25.30
N GLY A 115 -22.92 -18.44 -26.32
CA GLY A 115 -22.05 -17.28 -26.49
C GLY A 115 -20.84 -17.27 -25.55
N PRO A 116 -20.05 -16.20 -25.59
CA PRO A 116 -18.94 -16.00 -24.68
C PRO A 116 -19.42 -15.81 -23.24
N VAL A 117 -18.68 -16.34 -22.28
CA VAL A 117 -18.98 -16.22 -20.84
C VAL A 117 -17.78 -15.69 -20.07
N PRO A 118 -17.97 -14.84 -19.05
CA PRO A 118 -16.90 -14.45 -18.16
C PRO A 118 -16.58 -15.59 -17.19
N ILE A 119 -15.29 -15.87 -17.01
CA ILE A 119 -14.78 -16.89 -16.08
C ILE A 119 -13.82 -16.18 -15.14
N ILE A 120 -14.03 -16.34 -13.83
CA ILE A 120 -13.11 -15.84 -12.81
C ILE A 120 -11.94 -16.80 -12.70
N ARG A 121 -10.73 -16.28 -12.53
CA ARG A 121 -9.54 -17.10 -12.32
C ARG A 121 -8.85 -16.68 -11.03
N MET A 122 -8.58 -17.65 -10.17
CA MET A 122 -7.83 -17.47 -8.94
C MET A 122 -6.50 -18.18 -9.05
N PHE A 123 -5.42 -17.45 -8.77
CA PHE A 123 -4.08 -18.01 -8.64
C PHE A 123 -3.68 -18.02 -7.17
N GLY A 124 -3.04 -19.10 -6.75
CA GLY A 124 -2.61 -19.22 -5.36
C GLY A 124 -1.74 -20.43 -5.10
N LEU A 125 -1.57 -20.73 -3.81
CA LEU A 125 -0.64 -21.76 -3.34
C LEU A 125 -1.23 -22.59 -2.21
N THR A 126 -0.93 -23.89 -2.19
CA THR A 126 -1.18 -24.73 -1.01
C THR A 126 -0.09 -24.50 0.06
N MET A 127 -0.25 -25.10 1.25
CA MET A 127 0.80 -25.04 2.29
C MET A 127 2.07 -25.82 1.88
N GLU A 128 1.94 -26.79 0.97
CA GLU A 128 2.99 -27.65 0.44
C GLU A 128 3.70 -27.04 -0.78
N GLU A 129 3.67 -25.72 -0.91
CA GLU A 129 4.27 -24.95 -2.02
C GLU A 129 3.70 -25.25 -3.42
N THR A 130 2.55 -25.92 -3.53
CA THR A 130 1.99 -26.29 -4.83
C THR A 130 1.22 -25.13 -5.45
N SER A 131 1.59 -24.72 -6.66
CA SER A 131 0.87 -23.63 -7.35
C SER A 131 -0.43 -24.10 -8.00
N VAL A 132 -1.50 -23.33 -7.78
CA VAL A 132 -2.87 -23.65 -8.20
C VAL A 132 -3.41 -22.55 -9.12
N CYS A 133 -4.05 -22.94 -10.21
CA CYS A 133 -4.89 -22.11 -11.06
C CYS A 133 -6.32 -22.65 -11.01
N CYS A 134 -7.25 -21.90 -10.41
CA CYS A 134 -8.63 -22.29 -10.27
C CYS A 134 -9.53 -21.43 -11.16
N HIS A 135 -10.22 -22.05 -12.11
CA HIS A 135 -11.22 -21.41 -12.97
C HIS A 135 -12.60 -21.58 -12.34
N VAL A 136 -13.24 -20.47 -12.02
CA VAL A 136 -14.54 -20.43 -11.36
C VAL A 136 -15.61 -20.02 -12.36
N HIS A 137 -16.57 -20.92 -12.60
CA HIS A 137 -17.54 -20.82 -13.69
C HIS A 137 -18.94 -20.44 -13.23
N GLY A 138 -19.67 -19.76 -14.12
CA GLY A 138 -21.11 -19.53 -14.01
C GLY A 138 -21.54 -18.27 -13.25
N PHE A 139 -20.59 -17.43 -12.86
CA PHE A 139 -20.87 -16.11 -12.29
C PHE A 139 -21.07 -15.07 -13.40
N ALA A 140 -22.17 -14.32 -13.36
CA ALA A 140 -22.52 -13.34 -14.38
C ALA A 140 -22.66 -11.92 -13.78
N PRO A 141 -22.21 -10.87 -14.50
CA PRO A 141 -22.32 -9.50 -14.03
C PRO A 141 -23.77 -9.05 -13.97
N TYR A 142 -24.13 -8.24 -12.98
CA TYR A 142 -25.46 -7.67 -12.86
C TYR A 142 -25.44 -6.27 -12.23
N PHE A 143 -26.55 -5.57 -12.37
CA PHE A 143 -26.83 -4.28 -11.72
C PHE A 143 -28.33 -4.15 -11.44
N TYR A 144 -28.72 -3.08 -10.75
CA TYR A 144 -30.12 -2.86 -10.38
C TYR A 144 -30.65 -1.55 -10.95
N VAL A 145 -31.96 -1.52 -11.21
CA VAL A 145 -32.74 -0.29 -11.46
C VAL A 145 -34.05 -0.35 -10.69
N PRO A 146 -34.62 0.78 -10.22
CA PRO A 146 -35.94 0.76 -9.61
C PRO A 146 -36.98 0.34 -10.64
N ALA A 147 -37.95 -0.49 -10.24
CA ALA A 147 -39.05 -0.84 -11.12
C ALA A 147 -39.99 0.36 -11.26
N GLN A 148 -40.44 0.64 -12.49
CA GLN A 148 -41.41 1.70 -12.75
C GLN A 148 -42.74 1.44 -12.01
N LEU A 149 -43.47 2.50 -11.68
CA LEU A 149 -44.74 2.37 -10.96
C LEU A 149 -45.73 1.51 -11.77
N GLY A 150 -46.29 0.47 -11.15
CA GLY A 150 -47.20 -0.46 -11.81
C GLY A 150 -46.51 -1.54 -12.66
N PHE A 151 -45.18 -1.69 -12.58
CA PHE A 151 -44.48 -2.80 -13.23
C PHE A 151 -44.90 -4.15 -12.63
N LYS A 152 -45.41 -5.04 -13.49
CA LYS A 152 -45.85 -6.39 -13.13
C LYS A 152 -44.84 -7.45 -13.61
N PRO A 153 -44.79 -8.64 -12.98
CA PRO A 153 -43.95 -9.75 -13.42
C PRO A 153 -44.15 -10.14 -14.90
N GLU A 154 -45.37 -9.95 -15.43
CA GLU A 154 -45.71 -10.22 -16.84
C GLU A 154 -44.87 -9.41 -17.83
N TYR A 155 -44.38 -8.22 -17.45
CA TYR A 155 -43.58 -7.36 -18.32
C TYR A 155 -42.08 -7.68 -18.31
N LEU A 156 -41.62 -8.64 -17.49
CA LEU A 156 -40.20 -8.99 -17.38
C LEU A 156 -39.63 -9.49 -18.71
N SER A 157 -40.37 -10.36 -19.41
CA SER A 157 -39.95 -10.92 -20.69
C SER A 157 -39.82 -9.83 -21.76
N ASP A 158 -40.79 -8.92 -21.82
CA ASP A 158 -40.77 -7.79 -22.77
C ASP A 158 -39.64 -6.82 -22.45
N PHE A 159 -39.41 -6.52 -21.17
CA PHE A 159 -38.32 -5.66 -20.73
C PHE A 159 -36.95 -6.25 -21.10
N GLN A 160 -36.74 -7.53 -20.78
CA GLN A 160 -35.52 -8.25 -21.09
C GLN A 160 -35.27 -8.25 -22.60
N LYS A 161 -36.29 -8.56 -23.40
CA LYS A 161 -36.21 -8.58 -24.87
C LYS A 161 -35.87 -7.21 -25.44
N GLU A 162 -36.54 -6.16 -24.98
CA GLU A 162 -36.30 -4.81 -25.50
C GLU A 162 -34.89 -4.33 -25.12
N LEU A 163 -34.49 -4.47 -23.86
CA LEU A 163 -33.16 -4.06 -23.42
C LEU A 163 -32.08 -4.84 -24.18
N ASN A 164 -32.27 -6.15 -24.40
CA ASN A 164 -31.38 -6.98 -25.21
C ASN A 164 -31.22 -6.42 -26.63
N ASN A 165 -32.34 -6.11 -27.30
CA ASN A 165 -32.34 -5.60 -28.67
C ASN A 165 -31.63 -4.24 -28.78
N VAL A 166 -31.91 -3.32 -27.85
CA VAL A 166 -31.32 -1.98 -27.88
C VAL A 166 -29.82 -2.05 -27.59
N VAL A 167 -29.38 -2.88 -26.63
CA VAL A 167 -27.95 -3.08 -26.34
C VAL A 167 -27.22 -3.68 -27.54
N ILE A 168 -27.79 -4.71 -28.19
CA ILE A 168 -27.18 -5.32 -29.38
C ILE A 168 -27.09 -4.31 -30.53
N ARG A 169 -28.14 -3.50 -30.75
CA ARG A 169 -28.14 -2.46 -31.80
C ARG A 169 -27.14 -1.34 -31.54
N ASP A 170 -26.85 -1.04 -30.27
CA ASP A 170 -25.85 -0.04 -29.87
C ASP A 170 -24.41 -0.51 -30.11
N MET A 171 -24.18 -1.81 -30.24
CA MET A 171 -22.84 -2.36 -30.48
C MET A 171 -22.32 -1.95 -31.86
N ARG A 172 -21.25 -1.15 -31.87
CA ARG A 172 -20.53 -0.79 -33.12
C ARG A 172 -19.99 -2.00 -33.88
N SER A 173 -19.65 -3.07 -33.15
CA SER A 173 -19.12 -4.32 -33.71
C SER A 173 -19.45 -5.48 -32.78
N ASN A 174 -20.07 -6.54 -33.31
CA ASN A 174 -20.42 -7.75 -32.56
C ASN A 174 -19.46 -8.91 -32.90
N LYS A 175 -18.15 -8.70 -32.69
CA LYS A 175 -17.10 -9.70 -33.03
C LYS A 175 -17.30 -11.05 -32.35
N ASP A 176 -17.90 -11.04 -31.16
CA ASP A 176 -18.10 -12.24 -30.35
C ASP A 176 -19.47 -12.91 -30.61
N ASN A 177 -20.19 -12.50 -31.67
CA ASN A 177 -21.49 -13.03 -32.08
C ASN A 177 -22.50 -13.14 -30.92
N ILE A 178 -22.55 -12.11 -30.07
CA ILE A 178 -23.45 -12.06 -28.91
C ILE A 178 -24.88 -11.96 -29.42
N SER A 179 -25.66 -13.02 -29.24
CA SER A 179 -27.10 -13.08 -29.54
C SER A 179 -27.96 -12.65 -28.34
N GLN A 180 -27.43 -12.85 -27.14
CA GLN A 180 -28.10 -12.53 -25.88
C GLN A 180 -27.17 -11.71 -24.98
N ALA A 181 -27.37 -10.40 -24.97
CA ALA A 181 -26.69 -9.46 -24.09
C ALA A 181 -27.27 -9.44 -22.67
N VAL A 182 -28.59 -9.63 -22.54
CA VAL A 182 -29.31 -9.68 -21.25
C VAL A 182 -29.69 -11.13 -20.95
N LEU A 183 -29.07 -11.72 -19.92
CA LEU A 183 -29.27 -13.11 -19.54
C LEU A 183 -30.57 -13.32 -18.76
N ALA A 184 -30.84 -12.44 -17.80
CA ALA A 184 -32.02 -12.51 -16.94
C ALA A 184 -32.44 -11.12 -16.48
N THR A 185 -33.75 -10.96 -16.22
CA THR A 185 -34.30 -9.82 -15.47
C THR A 185 -35.22 -10.36 -14.39
N GLU A 186 -34.98 -9.96 -13.14
CA GLU A 186 -35.72 -10.45 -11.97
C GLU A 186 -36.25 -9.28 -11.15
N ILE A 187 -37.46 -9.39 -10.58
CA ILE A 187 -37.96 -8.44 -9.59
C ILE A 187 -37.40 -8.83 -8.23
N CYS A 188 -36.74 -7.90 -7.55
CA CYS A 188 -36.28 -8.07 -6.17
C CYS A 188 -36.72 -6.88 -5.30
N MET A 189 -36.89 -7.12 -4.01
CA MET A 189 -37.26 -6.08 -3.05
C MET A 189 -35.98 -5.54 -2.41
N LYS A 190 -35.68 -4.25 -2.64
CA LYS A 190 -34.44 -3.61 -2.16
C LYS A 190 -34.74 -2.20 -1.63
N GLU A 191 -33.82 -1.66 -0.84
CA GLU A 191 -33.85 -0.26 -0.40
C GLU A 191 -32.59 0.48 -0.90
N SER A 192 -32.73 1.75 -1.26
CA SER A 192 -31.56 2.58 -1.57
C SER A 192 -30.74 2.87 -0.31
N ILE A 193 -29.41 2.78 -0.37
CA ILE A 193 -28.52 3.21 0.71
C ILE A 193 -28.66 4.71 1.03
N TYR A 194 -29.01 5.53 0.02
CA TYR A 194 -28.93 6.99 0.14
C TYR A 194 -30.24 7.57 0.65
N GLY A 195 -30.25 8.01 1.91
CA GLY A 195 -31.42 8.55 2.61
C GLY A 195 -32.16 7.50 3.45
N TYR A 196 -32.95 7.96 4.42
CA TYR A 196 -33.82 7.13 5.23
C TYR A 196 -35.20 6.95 4.58
N HIS A 197 -35.64 5.69 4.42
CA HIS A 197 -36.92 5.35 3.76
C HIS A 197 -37.86 4.49 4.62
N LYS A 198 -37.83 4.64 5.96
CA LYS A 198 -38.67 3.86 6.90
C LYS A 198 -38.54 2.33 6.72
N LYS A 199 -37.33 1.86 6.36
CA LYS A 199 -37.03 0.45 6.05
C LYS A 199 -37.98 -0.16 5.00
N LYS A 200 -38.54 0.69 4.13
CA LYS A 200 -39.46 0.26 3.09
C LYS A 200 -38.67 -0.29 1.91
N LEU A 201 -38.81 -1.59 1.67
CA LEU A 201 -38.32 -2.20 0.44
C LEU A 201 -39.22 -1.79 -0.73
N LEU A 202 -38.59 -1.42 -1.84
CA LEU A 202 -39.24 -1.10 -3.10
C LEU A 202 -38.89 -2.19 -4.13
N PRO A 203 -39.75 -2.39 -5.15
CA PRO A 203 -39.42 -3.30 -6.24
C PRO A 203 -38.29 -2.70 -7.10
N PHE A 204 -37.24 -3.47 -7.29
CA PHE A 204 -36.13 -3.23 -8.21
C PHE A 204 -36.10 -4.33 -9.27
N LEU A 205 -35.56 -4.01 -10.44
CA LEU A 205 -35.20 -4.99 -11.46
C LEU A 205 -33.71 -5.28 -11.33
N LYS A 206 -33.37 -6.52 -11.03
CA LYS A 206 -32.00 -7.05 -11.15
C LYS A 206 -31.79 -7.49 -12.59
N ILE A 207 -30.83 -6.87 -13.27
CA ILE A 207 -30.54 -7.11 -14.68
C ILE A 207 -29.19 -7.83 -14.77
N THR A 208 -29.22 -9.09 -15.17
CA THR A 208 -28.01 -9.90 -15.38
C THR A 208 -27.58 -9.81 -16.83
N MET A 209 -26.33 -9.41 -17.05
CA MET A 209 -25.73 -9.20 -18.36
C MET A 209 -24.80 -10.36 -18.73
N ALA A 210 -24.63 -10.60 -20.03
CA ALA A 210 -23.76 -11.67 -20.51
C ALA A 210 -22.27 -11.40 -20.25
N LEU A 211 -21.82 -10.15 -20.38
CA LEU A 211 -20.41 -9.77 -20.22
C LEU A 211 -20.27 -8.47 -19.42
N PRO A 212 -19.19 -8.30 -18.62
CA PRO A 212 -19.01 -7.11 -17.78
C PRO A 212 -18.99 -5.81 -18.59
N ARG A 213 -18.37 -5.83 -19.78
CA ARG A 213 -18.30 -4.67 -20.70
C ARG A 213 -19.66 -4.16 -21.18
N LEU A 214 -20.74 -4.96 -21.06
CA LEU A 214 -22.09 -4.59 -21.48
C LEU A 214 -22.86 -3.82 -20.42
N LEU A 215 -22.36 -3.73 -19.18
CA LEU A 215 -22.99 -2.94 -18.11
C LEU A 215 -23.05 -1.45 -18.46
N ALA A 216 -21.94 -0.88 -18.96
CA ALA A 216 -21.84 0.53 -19.30
C ALA A 216 -22.83 0.99 -20.40
N PRO A 217 -22.94 0.30 -21.57
CA PRO A 217 -23.94 0.68 -22.57
C PRO A 217 -25.37 0.43 -22.08
N ALA A 218 -25.65 -0.69 -21.40
CA ALA A 218 -26.99 -0.96 -20.86
C ALA A 218 -27.44 0.12 -19.87
N LYS A 219 -26.56 0.52 -18.94
CA LYS A 219 -26.77 1.65 -18.04
C LYS A 219 -27.12 2.92 -18.81
N ARG A 220 -26.28 3.30 -19.79
CA ARG A 220 -26.47 4.55 -20.56
C ARG A 220 -27.82 4.57 -21.28
N LEU A 221 -28.19 3.47 -21.92
CA LEU A 221 -29.45 3.34 -22.67
C LEU A 221 -30.66 3.42 -21.74
N LEU A 222 -30.59 2.77 -20.58
CA LEU A 222 -31.63 2.86 -19.56
C LEU A 222 -31.79 4.27 -18.99
N GLU A 223 -30.70 5.01 -18.79
CA GLU A 223 -30.71 6.42 -18.36
C GLU A 223 -31.31 7.36 -19.43
N GLN A 224 -31.19 7.01 -20.72
CA GLN A 224 -31.76 7.77 -21.84
C GLN A 224 -33.25 7.50 -22.07
N GLY A 225 -33.75 6.37 -21.56
CA GLY A 225 -35.14 5.97 -21.64
C GLY A 225 -35.35 4.65 -22.38
N LEU A 226 -36.15 3.75 -21.79
CA LEU A 226 -36.57 2.49 -22.42
C LEU A 226 -38.10 2.39 -22.44
N ARG A 227 -38.67 1.97 -23.57
CA ARG A 227 -40.09 1.66 -23.71
C ARG A 227 -40.32 0.16 -23.55
N CYS A 228 -41.13 -0.27 -22.60
CA CYS A 228 -41.43 -1.69 -22.39
C CYS A 228 -42.94 -1.95 -22.49
N GLY A 229 -43.37 -2.71 -23.49
CA GLY A 229 -44.77 -3.11 -23.67
C GLY A 229 -45.73 -1.91 -23.69
N PRO A 230 -46.84 -1.95 -22.93
CA PRO A 230 -47.81 -0.85 -22.86
C PRO A 230 -47.37 0.32 -21.98
N LEU A 231 -46.23 0.22 -21.30
CA LEU A 231 -45.76 1.22 -20.35
C LEU A 231 -45.09 2.40 -21.10
N PRO A 232 -45.17 3.62 -20.54
CA PRO A 232 -44.51 4.78 -21.12
C PRO A 232 -42.99 4.60 -21.15
N VAL A 233 -42.32 5.41 -21.96
CA VAL A 233 -40.85 5.52 -21.91
C VAL A 233 -40.46 5.96 -20.50
N HIS A 234 -39.55 5.22 -19.88
CA HIS A 234 -39.07 5.51 -18.53
C HIS A 234 -37.55 5.62 -18.53
N CYS A 235 -37.02 6.67 -17.89
CA CYS A 235 -35.59 6.83 -17.65
C CYS A 235 -35.25 6.22 -16.29
N TYR A 236 -34.38 5.23 -16.28
CA TYR A 236 -34.04 4.47 -15.07
C TYR A 236 -32.77 5.02 -14.43
N GLN A 237 -32.77 5.13 -13.11
CA GLN A 237 -31.55 5.35 -12.34
C GLN A 237 -30.85 4.01 -12.07
N ALA A 238 -29.58 3.90 -12.46
CA ALA A 238 -28.81 2.70 -12.21
C ALA A 238 -28.20 2.67 -10.80
N PHE A 239 -28.18 1.47 -10.23
CA PHE A 239 -27.57 1.14 -8.95
C PHE A 239 -26.51 0.08 -9.19
N GLU A 240 -25.33 0.28 -8.59
CA GLU A 240 -24.21 -0.66 -8.60
C GLU A 240 -23.67 -1.06 -9.99
N ALA A 241 -24.05 -0.34 -11.06
CA ALA A 241 -23.58 -0.58 -12.43
C ALA A 241 -22.12 -0.17 -12.68
N ASN A 242 -21.46 0.43 -11.68
CA ASN A 242 -20.06 0.90 -11.73
C ASN A 242 -19.14 0.13 -10.76
N ILE A 243 -19.52 -1.09 -10.37
CA ILE A 243 -18.71 -1.98 -9.54
C ILE A 243 -17.90 -2.91 -10.44
N ASP A 244 -16.61 -3.06 -10.14
CA ASP A 244 -15.70 -3.94 -10.87
C ASP A 244 -16.16 -5.40 -10.70
N PHE A 245 -16.05 -6.20 -11.76
CA PHE A 245 -16.62 -7.56 -11.80
C PHE A 245 -16.00 -8.48 -10.73
N GLU A 246 -14.70 -8.34 -10.52
CA GLU A 246 -13.93 -9.03 -9.49
C GLU A 246 -14.40 -8.66 -8.08
N ILE A 247 -14.64 -7.38 -7.82
CA ILE A 247 -15.16 -6.90 -6.53
C ILE A 247 -16.57 -7.42 -6.30
N ARG A 248 -17.42 -7.42 -7.33
CA ARG A 248 -18.77 -7.98 -7.26
C ARG A 248 -18.72 -9.46 -6.89
N PHE A 249 -17.93 -10.25 -7.61
CA PHE A 249 -17.73 -11.67 -7.32
C PHE A 249 -17.26 -11.88 -5.87
N MET A 250 -16.22 -11.15 -5.44
CA MET A 250 -15.66 -11.25 -4.10
C MET A 250 -16.66 -10.87 -2.98
N VAL A 251 -17.54 -9.90 -3.25
CA VAL A 251 -18.60 -9.51 -2.31
C VAL A 251 -19.65 -10.61 -2.21
N ASP A 252 -20.14 -11.12 -3.34
CA ASP A 252 -21.24 -12.09 -3.37
C ASP A 252 -20.85 -13.48 -2.84
N THR A 253 -19.57 -13.85 -2.93
CA THR A 253 -19.06 -15.15 -2.46
C THR A 253 -18.25 -15.05 -1.16
N ASP A 254 -18.30 -13.91 -0.46
CA ASP A 254 -17.52 -13.64 0.77
C ASP A 254 -16.00 -13.91 0.64
N VAL A 255 -15.46 -13.83 -0.58
CA VAL A 255 -14.01 -13.93 -0.82
C VAL A 255 -13.35 -12.60 -0.52
N VAL A 256 -12.31 -12.60 0.31
CA VAL A 256 -11.47 -11.40 0.58
C VAL A 256 -10.06 -11.60 0.03
N GLY A 257 -9.28 -10.53 -0.10
CA GLY A 257 -7.90 -10.66 -0.60
C GLY A 257 -7.06 -11.57 0.28
N CYS A 258 -6.21 -12.41 -0.32
CA CYS A 258 -5.26 -13.27 0.40
C CYS A 258 -5.91 -14.28 1.37
N ASN A 259 -7.16 -14.69 1.15
CA ASN A 259 -7.84 -15.69 1.97
C ASN A 259 -7.62 -17.12 1.45
N TRP A 260 -8.04 -18.09 2.27
CA TRP A 260 -7.99 -19.50 1.95
C TRP A 260 -9.28 -19.93 1.25
N ILE A 261 -9.12 -20.64 0.14
CA ILE A 261 -10.19 -21.23 -0.66
C ILE A 261 -10.06 -22.74 -0.57
N GLU A 262 -11.19 -23.40 -0.31
CA GLU A 262 -11.29 -24.86 -0.30
C GLU A 262 -12.23 -25.31 -1.42
N LEU A 263 -11.77 -26.28 -2.21
CA LEU A 263 -12.58 -26.99 -3.19
C LEU A 263 -12.92 -28.37 -2.61
N PRO A 264 -14.19 -28.63 -2.24
CA PRO A 264 -14.58 -29.91 -1.67
C PRO A 264 -14.36 -31.08 -2.64
N ALA A 265 -14.12 -32.27 -2.09
CA ALA A 265 -14.00 -33.49 -2.89
C ALA A 265 -15.26 -33.72 -3.76
N GLY A 266 -15.06 -34.18 -5.00
CA GLY A 266 -16.11 -34.42 -6.00
C GLY A 266 -16.70 -33.17 -6.64
N LYS A 267 -16.30 -31.96 -6.21
CA LYS A 267 -16.88 -30.69 -6.69
C LYS A 267 -16.05 -29.94 -7.72
N TYR A 268 -14.81 -30.34 -7.93
CA TYR A 268 -13.91 -29.72 -8.91
C TYR A 268 -13.41 -30.73 -9.92
N ARG A 269 -12.96 -30.24 -11.07
CA ARG A 269 -12.41 -31.05 -12.16
C ARG A 269 -10.98 -30.66 -12.43
N LEU A 270 -10.08 -31.62 -12.58
CA LEU A 270 -8.69 -31.36 -12.95
C LEU A 270 -8.56 -31.21 -14.46
N ARG A 271 -7.87 -30.15 -14.91
CA ARG A 271 -7.41 -30.01 -16.29
C ARG A 271 -6.11 -30.76 -16.49
N LYS A 272 -6.06 -31.59 -17.53
CA LYS A 272 -4.87 -32.35 -17.92
C LYS A 272 -4.21 -31.72 -19.14
N GLU A 273 -2.94 -32.05 -19.35
CA GLU A 273 -2.25 -31.75 -20.61
C GLU A 273 -2.95 -32.49 -21.75
N LEU A 274 -3.28 -31.79 -22.84
CA LEU A 274 -3.89 -32.41 -24.01
C LEU A 274 -2.85 -33.19 -24.80
N SER A 275 -3.13 -34.45 -25.11
CA SER A 275 -2.33 -35.27 -26.02
C SER A 275 -2.81 -35.09 -27.46
N ASN A 276 -1.95 -35.40 -28.45
CA ASN A 276 -2.24 -35.24 -29.89
C ASN A 276 -3.43 -36.07 -30.43
N GLY A 277 -4.12 -36.86 -29.58
CA GLY A 277 -5.30 -37.65 -29.92
C GLY A 277 -6.61 -37.21 -29.26
N ASP A 278 -6.59 -36.21 -28.38
CA ASP A 278 -7.78 -35.81 -27.61
C ASP A 278 -8.75 -34.95 -28.45
N SER A 279 -9.98 -35.40 -28.59
CA SER A 279 -11.04 -34.66 -29.29
C SER A 279 -11.39 -33.38 -28.54
N LYS A 280 -11.06 -32.21 -29.12
CA LYS A 280 -11.22 -30.84 -28.57
C LYS A 280 -12.61 -30.42 -28.05
N LYS A 281 -13.63 -31.27 -28.13
CA LYS A 281 -15.03 -30.86 -27.91
C LYS A 281 -15.54 -30.98 -26.47
N ASP A 282 -14.95 -31.80 -25.61
CA ASP A 282 -15.51 -32.06 -24.26
C ASP A 282 -14.52 -31.89 -23.07
N VAL A 283 -13.20 -31.81 -23.29
CA VAL A 283 -12.20 -31.64 -22.22
C VAL A 283 -11.34 -30.41 -22.48
N LEU A 284 -11.36 -29.43 -21.55
CA LEU A 284 -10.48 -28.28 -21.60
C LEU A 284 -9.09 -28.68 -21.13
N GLY A 285 -8.10 -28.48 -22.01
CA GLY A 285 -6.70 -28.64 -21.66
C GLY A 285 -6.22 -27.61 -20.65
N LYS A 286 -5.11 -27.94 -19.99
CA LYS A 286 -4.35 -27.00 -19.18
C LYS A 286 -3.96 -25.77 -20.02
N VAL A 287 -4.14 -24.56 -19.46
CA VAL A 287 -3.76 -23.29 -20.13
C VAL A 287 -2.81 -22.44 -19.30
N SER A 288 -2.45 -22.87 -18.10
CA SER A 288 -1.52 -22.19 -17.19
C SER A 288 -0.26 -23.02 -16.92
N LEU A 289 0.76 -22.37 -16.37
CA LEU A 289 2.00 -23.00 -15.88
C LEU A 289 1.87 -23.54 -14.45
N SER A 290 0.74 -23.30 -13.76
CA SER A 290 0.53 -23.79 -12.39
C SER A 290 0.60 -25.30 -12.32
N GLN A 291 1.06 -25.87 -11.20
CA GLN A 291 1.19 -27.32 -11.08
C GLN A 291 -0.16 -28.03 -11.10
N ILE A 292 -1.16 -27.45 -10.46
CA ILE A 292 -2.56 -27.89 -10.46
C ILE A 292 -3.41 -26.86 -11.18
N GLU A 293 -4.23 -27.31 -12.13
CA GLU A 293 -5.23 -26.45 -12.79
C GLU A 293 -6.60 -27.12 -12.72
N VAL A 294 -7.59 -26.40 -12.19
CA VAL A 294 -8.91 -26.96 -11.87
C VAL A 294 -10.04 -26.05 -12.33
N ASP A 295 -11.19 -26.67 -12.60
CA ASP A 295 -12.46 -25.99 -12.83
C ASP A 295 -13.43 -26.28 -11.69
N VAL A 296 -14.13 -25.24 -11.21
CA VAL A 296 -15.16 -25.35 -10.17
C VAL A 296 -16.34 -24.44 -10.47
N SER A 297 -17.54 -24.81 -10.00
CA SER A 297 -18.68 -23.91 -9.98
C SER A 297 -18.47 -22.78 -8.97
N TRP A 298 -18.94 -21.57 -9.28
CA TRP A 298 -18.93 -20.46 -8.33
C TRP A 298 -19.75 -20.70 -7.05
N THR A 299 -20.62 -21.71 -7.04
CA THR A 299 -21.44 -22.08 -5.88
C THR A 299 -20.89 -23.24 -5.06
N ASP A 300 -19.83 -23.92 -5.53
CA ASP A 300 -19.37 -25.17 -4.92
C ASP A 300 -18.07 -25.03 -4.11
N PHE A 301 -17.33 -23.92 -4.24
CA PHE A 301 -16.13 -23.68 -3.42
C PHE A 301 -16.49 -23.03 -2.07
N ILE A 302 -15.59 -23.17 -1.09
CA ILE A 302 -15.72 -22.59 0.24
C ILE A 302 -14.69 -21.47 0.41
N SER A 303 -15.16 -20.28 0.80
CA SER A 303 -14.32 -19.15 1.20
C SER A 303 -14.16 -19.15 2.71
N HIS A 304 -12.93 -19.37 3.21
CA HIS A 304 -12.70 -19.39 4.65
C HIS A 304 -12.47 -17.98 5.20
N PRO A 305 -13.13 -17.60 6.32
CA PRO A 305 -12.86 -16.34 7.00
C PRO A 305 -11.45 -16.36 7.62
N VAL A 306 -10.80 -15.20 7.68
CA VAL A 306 -9.40 -15.07 8.14
C VAL A 306 -9.31 -15.04 9.67
N GLU A 307 -9.66 -16.17 10.28
CA GLU A 307 -9.72 -16.40 11.72
C GLU A 307 -9.16 -17.79 12.06
N GLY A 308 -8.67 -17.97 13.29
CA GLY A 308 -8.10 -19.24 13.74
C GLY A 308 -6.97 -19.74 12.84
N GLU A 309 -7.07 -20.99 12.38
CA GLU A 309 -6.05 -21.62 11.53
C GLU A 309 -5.90 -20.98 10.14
N TRP A 310 -6.94 -20.30 9.65
CA TRP A 310 -6.96 -19.65 8.33
C TRP A 310 -6.28 -18.28 8.32
N GLN A 311 -5.71 -17.85 9.45
CA GLN A 311 -4.82 -16.69 9.50
C GLN A 311 -3.44 -16.98 8.89
N LYS A 312 -3.06 -18.27 8.77
CA LYS A 312 -1.78 -18.70 8.20
C LYS A 312 -1.55 -18.13 6.79
N ILE A 313 -0.27 -18.00 6.44
CA ILE A 313 0.20 -17.52 5.15
C ILE A 313 0.93 -18.66 4.47
N ALA A 314 0.62 -18.93 3.20
CA ALA A 314 1.29 -19.93 2.39
C ALA A 314 2.76 -19.54 2.15
N PRO A 315 3.67 -20.50 1.95
CA PRO A 315 5.10 -20.25 1.70
C PRO A 315 5.34 -19.65 0.29
N LEU A 316 5.11 -18.34 0.18
CA LEU A 316 5.23 -17.61 -1.09
C LEU A 316 6.68 -17.54 -1.56
N ARG A 317 6.92 -17.70 -2.86
CA ARG A 317 8.22 -17.38 -3.48
C ARG A 317 8.24 -15.91 -3.89
N VAL A 318 9.12 -15.14 -3.26
CA VAL A 318 9.36 -13.71 -3.55
C VAL A 318 10.66 -13.60 -4.34
N LEU A 319 10.55 -13.21 -5.61
CA LEU A 319 11.69 -13.00 -6.50
C LEU A 319 11.99 -11.51 -6.60
N SER A 320 13.18 -11.12 -6.16
CA SER A 320 13.73 -9.77 -6.34
C SER A 320 14.80 -9.80 -7.42
N PHE A 321 14.78 -8.83 -8.33
CA PHE A 321 15.77 -8.74 -9.40
C PHE A 321 16.13 -7.29 -9.70
N ASP A 322 17.29 -7.14 -10.33
CA ASP A 322 17.88 -5.87 -10.76
C ASP A 322 18.64 -6.11 -12.08
N ILE A 323 18.76 -5.08 -12.92
CA ILE A 323 19.42 -5.19 -14.23
C ILE A 323 20.51 -4.12 -14.39
N GLU A 324 21.56 -4.49 -15.13
CA GLU A 324 22.58 -3.54 -15.57
C GLU A 324 22.61 -3.42 -17.10
N CYS A 325 22.76 -2.19 -17.57
CA CYS A 325 22.82 -1.84 -18.99
C CYS A 325 24.12 -1.11 -19.31
N ALA A 326 24.79 -1.48 -20.40
CA ALA A 326 25.97 -0.76 -20.88
C ALA A 326 25.56 0.42 -21.76
N GLY A 327 25.43 1.61 -21.16
CA GLY A 327 25.04 2.83 -21.84
C GLY A 327 26.17 3.57 -22.57
N ARG A 328 25.80 4.45 -23.50
CA ARG A 328 26.72 5.43 -24.11
C ARG A 328 27.05 6.56 -23.11
N LYS A 329 28.28 7.09 -23.19
CA LYS A 329 28.74 8.16 -22.27
C LYS A 329 27.81 9.38 -22.30
N GLY A 330 27.29 9.75 -21.13
CA GLY A 330 26.45 10.94 -20.95
C GLY A 330 25.00 10.80 -21.44
N VAL A 331 24.57 9.60 -21.85
CA VAL A 331 23.20 9.31 -22.28
C VAL A 331 22.62 8.23 -21.38
N PHE A 332 21.43 8.46 -20.85
CA PHE A 332 20.72 7.42 -20.09
C PHE A 332 20.37 6.23 -21.00
N PRO A 333 20.46 4.96 -20.53
CA PRO A 333 20.26 3.80 -21.39
C PRO A 333 18.92 3.81 -22.16
N GLU A 334 18.99 3.52 -23.46
CA GLU A 334 17.84 3.40 -24.37
C GLU A 334 17.72 1.95 -24.88
N PRO A 335 16.56 1.28 -24.73
CA PRO A 335 16.43 -0.15 -25.01
C PRO A 335 16.61 -0.54 -26.49
N ASP A 336 16.51 0.40 -27.42
CA ASP A 336 16.76 0.19 -28.85
C ASP A 336 18.25 0.15 -29.20
N LYS A 337 19.13 0.66 -28.32
CA LYS A 337 20.56 0.80 -28.60
C LYS A 337 21.43 0.10 -27.57
N ASP A 338 21.19 0.38 -26.30
CA ASP A 338 22.08 0.01 -25.21
C ASP A 338 21.71 -1.42 -24.70
N PRO A 339 22.68 -2.36 -24.60
CA PRO A 339 22.40 -3.74 -24.24
C PRO A 339 22.21 -3.94 -22.74
N VAL A 340 21.38 -4.92 -22.38
CA VAL A 340 21.34 -5.52 -21.03
C VAL A 340 22.53 -6.47 -20.90
N ILE A 341 23.33 -6.26 -19.87
CA ILE A 341 24.61 -6.97 -19.68
C ILE A 341 24.60 -7.86 -18.45
N GLN A 342 23.81 -7.54 -17.42
CA GLN A 342 23.63 -8.39 -16.25
C GLN A 342 22.19 -8.35 -15.76
N ILE A 343 21.71 -9.48 -15.24
CA ILE A 343 20.46 -9.57 -14.49
C ILE A 343 20.74 -10.39 -13.23
N ALA A 344 20.71 -9.75 -12.07
CA ALA A 344 20.81 -10.43 -10.79
C ALA A 344 19.43 -10.85 -10.29
N THR A 345 19.32 -12.00 -9.65
CA THR A 345 18.05 -12.43 -9.05
C THR A 345 18.26 -13.17 -7.73
N MET A 346 17.40 -12.83 -6.77
CA MET A 346 17.33 -13.41 -5.44
C MET A 346 15.91 -13.96 -5.21
N VAL A 347 15.80 -15.20 -4.74
CA VAL A 347 14.49 -15.82 -4.43
C VAL A 347 14.44 -16.23 -2.99
N LEU A 348 13.47 -15.69 -2.26
CA LEU A 348 13.20 -15.95 -0.86
C LEU A 348 11.86 -16.69 -0.72
N ARG A 349 11.78 -17.66 0.20
CA ARG A 349 10.47 -18.15 0.66
C ARG A 349 9.99 -17.32 1.84
N GLN A 350 8.75 -16.88 1.80
CA GLN A 350 8.17 -16.06 2.86
C GLN A 350 8.25 -16.78 4.22
N GLY A 351 8.94 -16.16 5.18
CA GLY A 351 9.17 -16.71 6.52
C GLY A 351 10.58 -17.28 6.74
N GLU A 352 11.32 -17.56 5.66
CA GLU A 352 12.76 -17.86 5.75
C GLU A 352 13.56 -16.55 5.89
N ARG A 353 14.75 -16.65 6.50
CA ARG A 353 15.67 -15.51 6.70
C ARG A 353 16.48 -15.20 5.45
N ASP A 354 16.94 -16.24 4.75
CA ASP A 354 17.92 -16.13 3.68
C ASP A 354 17.35 -16.61 2.34
N PRO A 355 17.68 -15.93 1.21
CA PRO A 355 17.25 -16.38 -0.10
C PRO A 355 17.93 -17.70 -0.47
N PHE A 356 17.12 -18.66 -0.93
CA PHE A 356 17.57 -20.02 -1.28
C PHE A 356 18.06 -20.14 -2.73
N ILE A 357 17.77 -19.14 -3.58
CA ILE A 357 18.37 -18.98 -4.91
C ILE A 357 19.02 -17.60 -4.99
N ARG A 358 20.29 -17.59 -5.38
CA ARG A 358 21.09 -16.39 -5.67
C ARG A 358 21.80 -16.62 -6.99
N ASN A 359 21.42 -15.87 -8.02
CA ASN A 359 22.02 -16.03 -9.34
C ASN A 359 22.26 -14.69 -10.03
N VAL A 360 23.18 -14.69 -10.98
CA VAL A 360 23.45 -13.56 -11.85
C VAL A 360 23.67 -14.06 -13.28
N PHE A 361 22.86 -13.56 -14.20
CA PHE A 361 22.96 -13.83 -15.63
C PHE A 361 23.84 -12.75 -16.23
N THR A 362 25.01 -13.10 -16.77
CA THR A 362 25.99 -12.14 -17.30
C THR A 362 26.21 -12.32 -18.79
N LEU A 363 26.37 -11.21 -19.51
CA LEU A 363 26.91 -11.20 -20.86
C LEU A 363 28.43 -11.26 -20.77
N ASN A 364 29.04 -12.18 -21.53
CA ASN A 364 30.44 -12.60 -21.46
C ASN A 364 30.80 -13.35 -20.15
N SER A 365 32.06 -13.80 -20.06
CA SER A 365 32.58 -14.56 -18.92
C SER A 365 32.66 -13.71 -17.64
N CYS A 366 32.29 -14.26 -16.50
CA CYS A 366 32.38 -13.62 -15.21
C CYS A 366 33.05 -14.59 -14.24
N ALA A 367 33.98 -14.09 -13.43
CA ALA A 367 34.61 -14.91 -12.40
C ALA A 367 33.58 -15.34 -11.34
N SER A 368 33.84 -16.48 -10.68
CA SER A 368 32.93 -17.06 -9.69
C SER A 368 32.69 -16.14 -8.49
N ILE A 369 31.47 -16.18 -7.96
CA ILE A 369 31.06 -15.44 -6.76
C ILE A 369 30.63 -16.47 -5.73
N VAL A 370 31.24 -16.44 -4.54
CA VAL A 370 30.92 -17.36 -3.45
C VAL A 370 29.44 -17.21 -3.08
N GLY A 371 28.75 -18.34 -2.87
CA GLY A 371 27.32 -18.37 -2.53
C GLY A 371 26.34 -17.95 -3.63
N SER A 372 26.81 -17.65 -4.86
CA SER A 372 25.94 -17.25 -5.98
C SER A 372 26.26 -18.01 -7.27
N GLN A 373 25.22 -18.41 -8.00
CA GLN A 373 25.36 -19.06 -9.30
C GLN A 373 25.57 -18.02 -10.40
N VAL A 374 26.75 -18.05 -11.04
CA VAL A 374 27.08 -17.15 -12.16
C VAL A 374 26.79 -17.87 -13.48
N LEU A 375 25.88 -17.31 -14.29
CA LEU A 375 25.44 -17.86 -15.57
C LEU A 375 25.90 -16.95 -16.71
N CYS A 376 26.93 -17.38 -17.44
CA CYS A 376 27.53 -16.56 -18.50
C CYS A 376 26.96 -16.91 -19.89
N PHE A 377 26.62 -15.89 -20.68
CA PHE A 377 26.11 -16.02 -22.05
C PHE A 377 26.95 -15.20 -23.02
N GLN A 378 27.15 -15.70 -24.24
CA GLN A 378 27.89 -14.96 -25.28
C GLN A 378 27.02 -13.99 -26.06
N ARG A 379 25.70 -14.20 -26.03
CA ARG A 379 24.73 -13.37 -26.75
C ARG A 379 23.62 -12.90 -25.82
N GLU A 380 23.19 -11.67 -26.01
CA GLU A 380 22.16 -11.04 -25.19
C GLU A 380 20.77 -11.68 -25.38
N ASP A 381 20.44 -12.14 -26.58
CA ASP A 381 19.18 -12.84 -26.85
C ASP A 381 19.06 -14.16 -26.06
N GLU A 382 20.17 -14.89 -25.90
CA GLU A 382 20.25 -16.09 -25.07
C GLU A 382 20.10 -15.76 -23.58
N LEU A 383 20.75 -14.69 -23.11
CA LEU A 383 20.63 -14.20 -21.73
C LEU A 383 19.18 -13.88 -21.38
N LEU A 384 18.52 -13.04 -22.19
CA LEU A 384 17.12 -12.65 -22.00
C LEU A 384 16.20 -13.87 -22.02
N LYS A 385 16.40 -14.77 -22.99
CA LYS A 385 15.63 -16.01 -23.07
C LYS A 385 15.80 -16.87 -21.81
N ALA A 386 17.04 -17.05 -21.35
CA ALA A 386 17.35 -17.84 -20.17
C ALA A 386 16.74 -17.24 -18.90
N TRP A 387 16.78 -15.92 -18.73
CA TRP A 387 16.13 -15.28 -17.58
C TRP A 387 14.60 -15.44 -17.61
N ALA A 388 13.97 -15.28 -18.78
CA ALA A 388 12.53 -15.51 -18.91
C ALA A 388 12.15 -16.98 -18.63
N ASP A 389 12.97 -17.94 -19.08
CA ASP A 389 12.79 -19.37 -18.76
C ASP A 389 12.98 -19.62 -17.25
N PHE A 390 13.94 -18.95 -16.60
CA PHE A 390 14.16 -19.04 -15.17
C PHE A 390 12.95 -18.55 -14.36
N VAL A 391 12.34 -17.43 -14.73
CA VAL A 391 11.11 -16.94 -14.08
C VAL A 391 9.98 -17.96 -14.24
N ARG A 392 9.83 -18.58 -15.42
CA ARG A 392 8.81 -19.60 -15.67
C ARG A 392 9.02 -20.87 -14.83
N VAL A 393 10.25 -21.37 -14.75
CA VAL A 393 10.60 -22.59 -14.00
C VAL A 393 10.54 -22.38 -12.50
N THR A 394 11.03 -21.24 -12.01
CA THR A 394 11.03 -20.90 -10.58
C THR A 394 9.63 -20.62 -10.06
N ASP A 395 8.74 -20.17 -10.94
CA ASP A 395 7.34 -19.87 -10.67
C ASP A 395 7.11 -18.97 -9.43
N PRO A 396 7.71 -17.77 -9.37
CA PRO A 396 7.54 -16.85 -8.25
C PRO A 396 6.11 -16.31 -8.13
N ASP A 397 5.66 -16.11 -6.89
CA ASP A 397 4.33 -15.55 -6.60
C ASP A 397 4.35 -14.03 -6.60
N ILE A 398 5.46 -13.46 -6.10
CA ILE A 398 5.70 -12.01 -6.05
C ILE A 398 6.96 -11.70 -6.85
N LEU A 399 6.86 -10.73 -7.76
CA LEU A 399 7.97 -10.08 -8.43
C LEU A 399 8.23 -8.73 -7.76
N THR A 400 9.42 -8.55 -7.20
CA THR A 400 9.84 -7.32 -6.52
C THR A 400 11.20 -6.85 -7.03
N GLY A 401 11.61 -5.68 -6.56
CA GLY A 401 12.84 -4.98 -6.87
C GLY A 401 12.66 -3.51 -6.52
N TYR A 402 13.51 -2.65 -7.06
CA TYR A 402 13.41 -1.21 -6.85
C TYR A 402 13.26 -0.48 -8.19
N ASN A 403 12.08 0.08 -8.46
CA ASN A 403 11.74 0.75 -9.74
C ASN A 403 11.50 -0.21 -10.94
N ILE A 404 11.20 -1.48 -10.66
CA ILE A 404 10.95 -2.52 -11.67
C ILE A 404 9.78 -2.22 -12.61
N GLN A 405 8.77 -1.48 -12.15
CA GLN A 405 7.60 -1.16 -12.96
C GLN A 405 7.89 -0.09 -14.00
N ASN A 406 8.70 0.92 -13.66
CA ASN A 406 8.95 2.06 -14.53
C ASN A 406 10.24 1.93 -15.34
N PHE A 407 11.19 1.10 -14.89
CA PHE A 407 12.48 0.88 -15.56
C PHE A 407 12.67 -0.58 -15.99
N ASP A 408 12.92 -1.51 -15.06
CA ASP A 408 13.50 -2.84 -15.39
C ASP A 408 12.63 -3.67 -16.34
N ILE A 409 11.37 -3.92 -15.97
CA ILE A 409 10.47 -4.74 -16.80
C ILE A 409 10.19 -4.08 -18.16
N PRO A 410 9.84 -2.78 -18.24
CA PRO A 410 9.70 -2.11 -19.52
C PRO A 410 10.97 -2.15 -20.38
N TYR A 411 12.14 -1.96 -19.77
CA TYR A 411 13.42 -1.98 -20.49
C TYR A 411 13.67 -3.36 -21.10
N LEU A 412 13.51 -4.42 -20.31
CA LEU A 412 13.67 -5.81 -20.75
C LEU A 412 12.68 -6.18 -21.87
N ILE A 413 11.40 -5.83 -21.75
CA ILE A 413 10.38 -6.11 -22.79
C ILE A 413 10.72 -5.38 -24.09
N ASN A 414 11.08 -4.10 -24.02
CA ASN A 414 11.42 -3.31 -25.20
C ASN A 414 12.73 -3.78 -25.84
N ARG A 415 13.75 -4.12 -25.05
CA ARG A 415 15.03 -4.66 -25.54
C ARG A 415 14.84 -6.01 -26.22
N ALA A 416 14.06 -6.90 -25.62
CA ALA A 416 13.71 -8.19 -26.23
C ALA A 416 12.96 -8.01 -27.56
N GLN A 417 12.09 -7.00 -27.68
CA GLN A 417 11.42 -6.67 -28.93
C GLN A 417 12.41 -6.18 -30.00
N THR A 418 13.36 -5.31 -29.65
CA THR A 418 14.43 -4.84 -30.55
C THR A 418 15.25 -6.00 -31.08
N LEU A 419 15.63 -6.94 -30.20
CA LEU A 419 16.43 -8.13 -30.54
C LEU A 419 15.61 -9.28 -31.15
N LYS A 420 14.29 -9.11 -31.32
CA LYS A 420 13.37 -10.13 -31.85
C LYS A 420 13.32 -11.42 -31.02
N VAL A 421 13.47 -11.31 -29.70
CA VAL A 421 13.30 -12.41 -28.74
C VAL A 421 11.82 -12.57 -28.41
N TYR A 422 11.06 -13.15 -29.35
CA TYR A 422 9.60 -13.22 -29.27
C TYR A 422 9.07 -14.03 -28.08
N THR A 423 9.87 -14.90 -27.47
CA THR A 423 9.49 -15.73 -26.31
C THR A 423 9.71 -15.05 -24.96
N PHE A 424 10.38 -13.89 -24.92
CA PHE A 424 10.63 -13.15 -23.69
C PHE A 424 9.35 -12.62 -23.01
N PRO A 425 8.42 -11.93 -23.71
CA PRO A 425 7.31 -11.22 -23.08
C PRO A 425 6.16 -12.14 -22.64
N PHE A 426 6.46 -13.37 -22.22
CA PHE A 426 5.51 -14.33 -21.65
C PHE A 426 5.95 -14.63 -20.21
N LEU A 427 5.81 -13.62 -19.35
CA LEU A 427 6.31 -13.63 -17.96
C LEU A 427 5.24 -14.07 -16.94
N GLY A 428 3.95 -13.99 -17.31
CA GLY A 428 2.84 -14.47 -16.48
C GLY A 428 2.76 -16.01 -16.40
N ARG A 429 1.77 -16.51 -15.66
CA ARG A 429 1.43 -17.93 -15.55
C ARG A 429 0.56 -18.43 -16.71
N ILE A 430 0.07 -17.55 -17.58
CA ILE A 430 -0.66 -17.93 -18.81
C ILE A 430 0.30 -17.85 -20.01
N PRO A 431 0.81 -18.97 -20.55
CA PRO A 431 1.87 -18.97 -21.56
C PRO A 431 1.53 -18.25 -22.86
N LEU A 432 0.23 -18.19 -23.21
CA LEU A 432 -0.24 -17.58 -24.45
C LEU A 432 -0.57 -16.09 -24.29
N THR A 433 -0.49 -15.55 -23.08
CA THR A 433 -0.75 -14.13 -22.83
C THR A 433 0.56 -13.35 -22.80
N ARG A 434 0.70 -12.41 -23.73
CA ARG A 434 1.86 -11.53 -23.80
C ARG A 434 1.78 -10.44 -22.74
N SER A 435 2.85 -10.24 -21.99
CA SER A 435 3.08 -9.08 -21.13
C SER A 435 3.31 -7.83 -21.98
N VAL A 436 2.51 -6.81 -21.75
CA VAL A 436 2.49 -5.54 -22.49
C VAL A 436 2.61 -4.39 -21.51
N VAL A 437 3.45 -3.42 -21.83
CA VAL A 437 3.62 -2.19 -21.08
C VAL A 437 2.52 -1.21 -21.47
N ARG A 438 1.82 -0.64 -20.48
CA ARG A 438 0.81 0.41 -20.67
C ARG A 438 1.08 1.56 -19.73
N ASP A 439 1.00 2.78 -20.23
CA ASP A 439 1.09 3.96 -19.38
C ASP A 439 -0.19 4.14 -18.56
N SER A 440 -0.02 4.53 -17.31
CA SER A 440 -1.10 4.76 -16.34
C SER A 440 -0.78 5.98 -15.50
N SER A 441 -1.71 6.92 -15.39
CA SER A 441 -1.59 8.05 -14.49
C SER A 441 -2.42 7.82 -13.22
N PHE A 442 -1.84 8.16 -12.08
CA PHE A 442 -2.54 8.15 -10.79
C PHE A 442 -2.53 9.56 -10.21
N GLN A 443 -3.67 10.02 -9.71
CA GLN A 443 -3.79 11.33 -9.09
C GLN A 443 -4.62 11.29 -7.81
N SER A 444 -4.06 11.84 -6.74
CA SER A 444 -4.80 12.12 -5.50
C SER A 444 -4.20 13.30 -4.75
N LYS A 445 -4.98 13.96 -3.88
CA LYS A 445 -4.44 15.03 -3.01
C LYS A 445 -3.35 14.52 -2.07
N GLN A 446 -3.38 13.23 -1.68
CA GLN A 446 -2.43 12.63 -0.74
C GLN A 446 -1.11 12.21 -1.39
N MET A 447 -1.16 11.62 -2.59
CA MET A 447 0.01 11.06 -3.28
C MET A 447 0.53 11.93 -4.43
N GLY A 448 -0.14 13.05 -4.72
CA GLY A 448 0.13 13.86 -5.89
C GLY A 448 -0.38 13.22 -7.18
N ARG A 449 0.06 13.78 -8.31
CA ARG A 449 -0.08 13.19 -9.65
C ARG A 449 1.23 12.48 -9.97
N ARG A 450 1.15 11.27 -10.53
CA ARG A 450 2.30 10.44 -10.93
C ARG A 450 1.97 9.69 -12.21
N GLU A 451 2.98 9.51 -13.04
CA GLU A 451 2.92 8.65 -14.22
C GLU A 451 3.67 7.37 -13.91
N ASN A 452 3.00 6.24 -14.09
CA ASN A 452 3.51 4.91 -13.84
C ASN A 452 3.23 4.02 -15.05
N LYS A 453 3.97 2.92 -15.16
CA LYS A 453 3.71 1.88 -16.14
C LYS A 453 3.07 0.67 -15.48
N VAL A 454 2.11 0.08 -16.17
CA VAL A 454 1.43 -1.16 -15.78
C VAL A 454 1.81 -2.23 -16.77
N ILE A 455 2.23 -3.38 -16.25
CA ILE A 455 2.56 -4.57 -17.03
C ILE A 455 1.66 -5.69 -16.56
N ASN A 456 1.07 -6.45 -17.48
CA ASN A 456 0.30 -7.64 -17.12
C ASN A 456 1.23 -8.85 -16.91
N THR A 457 1.07 -9.51 -15.77
CA THR A 457 1.80 -10.72 -15.35
C THR A 457 0.81 -11.66 -14.68
N GLU A 458 -0.15 -12.19 -15.44
CA GLU A 458 -1.29 -12.95 -14.92
C GLU A 458 -0.85 -14.07 -13.96
N GLY A 459 -1.36 -14.06 -12.74
CA GLY A 459 -1.04 -15.01 -11.69
C GLY A 459 0.22 -14.69 -10.88
N ARG A 460 0.89 -13.55 -11.12
CA ARG A 460 2.05 -13.07 -10.36
C ARG A 460 1.83 -11.62 -9.93
N ILE A 461 2.08 -11.34 -8.66
CA ILE A 461 1.92 -10.00 -8.11
C ILE A 461 3.21 -9.20 -8.28
N GLN A 462 3.12 -8.03 -8.91
CA GLN A 462 4.21 -7.07 -8.91
C GLN A 462 4.15 -6.21 -7.65
N PHE A 463 5.24 -6.21 -6.89
CA PHE A 463 5.38 -5.51 -5.62
C PHE A 463 6.62 -4.62 -5.65
N ASP A 464 6.57 -3.52 -6.40
CA ASP A 464 7.69 -2.59 -6.54
C ASP A 464 7.91 -1.78 -5.25
N LEU A 465 9.07 -1.96 -4.61
CA LEU A 465 9.37 -1.33 -3.34
C LEU A 465 9.39 0.20 -3.43
N LEU A 466 9.78 0.78 -4.57
CA LEU A 466 9.76 2.24 -4.75
C LEU A 466 8.34 2.78 -4.60
N GLN A 467 7.35 2.11 -5.18
CA GLN A 467 5.94 2.52 -5.10
C GLN A 467 5.40 2.41 -3.68
N VAL A 468 5.80 1.36 -2.95
CA VAL A 468 5.45 1.18 -1.53
C VAL A 468 6.02 2.34 -0.70
N LEU A 469 7.31 2.65 -0.87
CA LEU A 469 7.97 3.72 -0.11
C LEU A 469 7.37 5.09 -0.42
N LEU A 470 7.09 5.39 -1.69
CA LEU A 470 6.44 6.65 -2.10
C LEU A 470 5.06 6.82 -1.48
N ARG A 471 4.33 5.73 -1.27
CA ARG A 471 2.98 5.73 -0.73
C ARG A 471 2.96 5.84 0.79
N ASP A 472 3.82 5.10 1.47
CA ASP A 472 3.75 4.91 2.93
C ASP A 472 4.73 5.80 3.71
N TYR A 473 5.81 6.27 3.07
CA TYR A 473 6.86 7.05 3.73
C TYR A 473 7.04 8.43 3.11
N LYS A 474 7.43 9.41 3.94
CA LYS A 474 7.71 10.79 3.55
C LYS A 474 9.20 11.09 3.69
N LEU A 475 10.01 10.67 2.73
CA LEU A 475 11.48 10.80 2.75
C LEU A 475 11.97 12.00 1.93
N ARG A 476 13.21 12.45 2.17
CA ARG A 476 13.84 13.54 1.39
C ARG A 476 14.30 13.07 0.01
N SER A 477 14.89 11.86 -0.04
CA SER A 477 15.31 11.14 -1.24
C SER A 477 14.70 9.74 -1.22
N TYR A 478 14.40 9.22 -2.42
CA TYR A 478 13.90 7.87 -2.65
C TYR A 478 14.84 7.09 -3.57
N THR A 479 16.15 7.39 -3.55
CA THR A 479 17.14 6.52 -4.20
C THR A 479 17.36 5.28 -3.34
N LEU A 480 17.65 4.12 -3.96
CA LEU A 480 17.88 2.87 -3.23
C LEU A 480 18.97 3.02 -2.14
N ASN A 481 20.05 3.75 -2.45
CA ASN A 481 21.10 4.06 -1.46
C ASN A 481 20.55 4.85 -0.25
N ALA A 482 19.77 5.91 -0.49
CA ALA A 482 19.27 6.75 0.60
C ALA A 482 18.27 6.01 1.49
N VAL A 483 17.41 5.16 0.91
CA VAL A 483 16.43 4.38 1.69
C VAL A 483 17.09 3.21 2.41
N SER A 484 18.12 2.59 1.81
CA SER A 484 18.92 1.55 2.45
C SER A 484 19.69 2.12 3.64
N TYR A 485 20.30 3.29 3.50
CA TYR A 485 20.95 3.96 4.63
C TYR A 485 19.92 4.34 5.72
N HIS A 486 18.79 4.93 5.33
CA HIS A 486 17.76 5.36 6.28
C HIS A 486 17.20 4.20 7.11
N PHE A 487 16.87 3.08 6.46
CA PHE A 487 16.23 1.96 7.13
C PHE A 487 17.21 0.89 7.60
N LEU A 488 18.21 0.51 6.82
CA LEU A 488 19.16 -0.57 7.12
C LEU A 488 20.44 -0.07 7.81
N GLN A 489 20.75 1.23 7.75
CA GLN A 489 22.06 1.79 8.16
C GLN A 489 23.23 1.27 7.32
N GLU A 490 22.94 0.89 6.08
CA GLU A 490 23.95 0.40 5.13
C GLU A 490 24.05 1.34 3.93
N GLN A 491 25.29 1.55 3.48
CA GLN A 491 25.57 2.24 2.23
C GLN A 491 25.86 1.22 1.13
N LYS A 492 25.41 1.54 -0.08
CA LYS A 492 25.85 0.81 -1.27
C LYS A 492 27.08 1.48 -1.88
N GLU A 493 27.96 0.69 -2.48
CA GLU A 493 29.01 1.22 -3.33
C GLU A 493 28.34 1.87 -4.55
N ASP A 494 28.55 3.16 -4.79
CA ASP A 494 27.91 3.87 -5.90
C ASP A 494 28.75 3.71 -7.17
N VAL A 495 28.39 2.74 -8.03
CA VAL A 495 29.03 2.58 -9.35
C VAL A 495 28.37 3.55 -10.32
N GLN A 496 29.09 4.59 -10.73
CA GLN A 496 28.57 5.54 -11.72
C GLN A 496 28.28 4.84 -13.06
N HIS A 497 27.13 5.15 -13.66
CA HIS A 497 26.69 4.60 -14.95
C HIS A 497 27.72 4.76 -16.08
N SER A 498 28.55 5.79 -16.03
CA SER A 498 29.60 6.06 -17.01
C SER A 498 30.72 5.01 -17.00
N ILE A 499 30.92 4.32 -15.88
CA ILE A 499 32.00 3.34 -15.65
C ILE A 499 31.51 1.91 -15.90
N ILE A 500 30.18 1.66 -15.85
CA ILE A 500 29.59 0.33 -16.07
C ILE A 500 30.03 -0.26 -17.41
N THR A 501 29.99 0.54 -18.48
CA THR A 501 30.43 0.12 -19.82
C THR A 501 31.92 -0.23 -19.84
N ASP A 502 32.77 0.51 -19.12
CA ASP A 502 34.21 0.25 -19.04
C ASP A 502 34.50 -1.03 -18.23
N LEU A 503 33.76 -1.27 -17.13
CA LEU A 503 33.85 -2.51 -16.34
C LEU A 503 33.41 -3.73 -17.14
N GLN A 504 32.33 -3.61 -17.92
CA GLN A 504 31.84 -4.68 -18.77
C GLN A 504 32.86 -5.07 -19.86
N ASN A 505 33.49 -4.07 -20.48
CA ASN A 505 34.48 -4.25 -21.54
C ASN A 505 35.87 -4.65 -21.02
N GLY A 506 36.08 -4.66 -19.71
CA GLY A 506 37.29 -5.17 -19.09
C GLY A 506 37.38 -6.70 -19.11
N ASN A 507 37.83 -7.27 -17.99
CA ASN A 507 38.04 -8.71 -17.85
C ASN A 507 36.93 -9.37 -16.99
N GLU A 508 37.08 -10.66 -16.73
CA GLU A 508 36.11 -11.41 -15.92
C GLU A 508 36.00 -10.93 -14.46
N GLN A 509 37.05 -10.30 -13.91
CA GLN A 509 37.07 -9.76 -12.55
C GLN A 509 36.37 -8.42 -12.47
N THR A 510 36.50 -7.56 -13.48
CA THR A 510 35.73 -6.30 -13.54
C THR A 510 34.24 -6.59 -13.71
N ARG A 511 33.88 -7.61 -14.50
CA ARG A 511 32.50 -8.10 -14.60
C ARG A 511 32.00 -8.77 -13.31
N ARG A 512 32.88 -9.47 -12.58
CA ARG A 512 32.57 -9.99 -11.23
C ARG A 512 32.24 -8.87 -10.25
N ARG A 513 33.02 -7.78 -10.23
CA ARG A 513 32.71 -6.60 -9.39
C ARG A 513 31.33 -6.03 -9.73
N LEU A 514 31.02 -5.88 -11.01
CA LEU A 514 29.70 -5.41 -11.46
C LEU A 514 28.58 -6.39 -11.04
N ALA A 515 28.83 -7.70 -11.13
CA ALA A 515 27.86 -8.72 -10.74
C ALA A 515 27.60 -8.72 -9.22
N VAL A 516 28.62 -8.51 -8.39
CA VAL A 516 28.44 -8.33 -6.93
C VAL A 516 27.61 -7.08 -6.63
N TYR A 517 27.86 -5.98 -7.35
CA TYR A 517 27.08 -4.76 -7.23
C TYR A 517 25.60 -5.00 -7.60
N CYS A 518 25.32 -5.63 -8.74
CA CYS A 518 23.95 -5.96 -9.18
C CYS A 518 23.26 -6.96 -8.22
N LEU A 519 23.99 -7.96 -7.69
CA LEU A 519 23.46 -8.88 -6.66
C LEU A 519 23.07 -8.15 -5.37
N LYS A 520 23.85 -7.14 -4.95
CA LYS A 520 23.50 -6.31 -3.78
C LYS A 520 22.25 -5.47 -4.06
N ASP A 521 22.14 -4.85 -5.23
CA ASP A 521 20.96 -4.08 -5.62
C ASP A 521 19.70 -4.94 -5.78
N ALA A 522 19.82 -6.20 -6.20
CA ALA A 522 18.72 -7.18 -6.17
C ALA A 522 18.37 -7.67 -4.75
N TYR A 523 19.31 -7.66 -3.79
CA TYR A 523 19.09 -8.17 -2.43
C TYR A 523 18.51 -7.12 -1.47
N LEU A 524 18.94 -5.86 -1.57
CA LEU A 524 18.47 -4.76 -0.71
C LEU A 524 16.93 -4.63 -0.69
N PRO A 525 16.19 -4.75 -1.82
CA PRO A 525 14.73 -4.73 -1.81
C PRO A 525 14.10 -5.84 -0.96
N LEU A 526 14.65 -7.06 -0.94
CA LEU A 526 14.14 -8.14 -0.08
C LEU A 526 14.30 -7.78 1.40
N ARG A 527 15.49 -7.30 1.78
CA ARG A 527 15.77 -6.92 3.17
C ARG A 527 14.90 -5.75 3.64
N LEU A 528 14.68 -4.76 2.77
CA LEU A 528 13.79 -3.65 3.06
C LEU A 528 12.33 -4.11 3.17
N LEU A 529 11.85 -4.98 2.28
CA LEU A 529 10.50 -5.56 2.37
C LEU A 529 10.27 -6.31 3.67
N GLU A 530 11.26 -7.10 4.10
CA GLU A 530 11.19 -7.85 5.36
C GLU A 530 11.23 -6.91 6.58
N LYS A 531 12.19 -5.97 6.62
CA LYS A 531 12.34 -5.01 7.72
C LYS A 531 11.10 -4.14 7.92
N LEU A 532 10.47 -3.74 6.82
CA LEU A 532 9.26 -2.91 6.82
C LEU A 532 7.96 -3.74 6.84
N MET A 533 8.07 -5.06 6.79
CA MET A 533 6.96 -6.03 6.79
C MET A 533 5.91 -5.75 5.70
N CYS A 534 6.34 -5.26 4.54
CA CYS A 534 5.43 -4.70 3.53
C CYS A 534 4.41 -5.73 3.02
N VAL A 535 4.88 -6.93 2.65
CA VAL A 535 4.02 -7.99 2.10
C VAL A 535 2.93 -8.36 3.12
N ILE A 536 3.31 -8.61 4.38
CA ILE A 536 2.39 -8.98 5.46
C ILE A 536 1.35 -7.86 5.70
N ASN A 537 1.81 -6.61 5.83
CA ASN A 537 0.93 -5.46 6.08
C ASN A 537 -0.11 -5.28 4.95
N TYR A 538 0.31 -5.48 3.70
CA TYR A 538 -0.57 -5.36 2.54
C TYR A 538 -1.52 -6.56 2.41
N MET A 539 -1.07 -7.79 2.70
CA MET A 539 -1.97 -8.95 2.76
C MET A 539 -3.06 -8.75 3.81
N GLU A 540 -2.71 -8.29 5.02
CA GLU A 540 -3.70 -8.01 6.07
C GLU A 540 -4.64 -6.87 5.70
N MET A 541 -4.14 -5.83 5.03
CA MET A 541 -4.99 -4.78 4.46
C MET A 541 -5.99 -5.34 3.44
N ALA A 542 -5.55 -6.24 2.55
CA ALA A 542 -6.41 -6.88 1.55
C ALA A 542 -7.48 -7.76 2.19
N ARG A 543 -7.12 -8.50 3.24
CA ARG A 543 -8.02 -9.33 4.07
C ARG A 543 -9.09 -8.48 4.77
N VAL A 544 -8.67 -7.40 5.44
CA VAL A 544 -9.56 -6.49 6.19
C VAL A 544 -10.50 -5.69 5.31
N THR A 545 -10.03 -5.26 4.14
CA THR A 545 -10.80 -4.38 3.24
C THR A 545 -11.56 -5.15 2.16
N GLY A 546 -11.26 -6.44 1.98
CA GLY A 546 -11.95 -7.30 1.03
C GLY A 546 -11.69 -6.91 -0.42
N VAL A 547 -10.47 -6.47 -0.74
CA VAL A 547 -10.03 -6.13 -2.10
C VAL A 547 -8.83 -7.00 -2.51
N PRO A 548 -8.57 -7.21 -3.82
CA PRO A 548 -7.36 -7.90 -4.29
C PRO A 548 -6.08 -7.22 -3.81
N LEU A 549 -5.01 -7.99 -3.61
CA LEU A 549 -3.72 -7.46 -3.14
C LEU A 549 -3.13 -6.44 -4.12
N SER A 550 -3.24 -6.68 -5.43
CA SER A 550 -2.77 -5.77 -6.49
C SER A 550 -3.45 -4.40 -6.45
N TYR A 551 -4.70 -4.31 -5.97
CA TYR A 551 -5.44 -3.04 -5.88
C TYR A 551 -4.83 -2.10 -4.83
N LEU A 552 -4.11 -2.63 -3.84
CA LEU A 552 -3.51 -1.80 -2.80
C LEU A 552 -2.39 -0.90 -3.33
N LEU A 553 -1.68 -1.33 -4.37
CA LEU A 553 -0.66 -0.55 -5.06
C LEU A 553 -1.25 0.26 -6.22
N ALA A 554 -2.16 -0.34 -7.00
CA ALA A 554 -2.70 0.28 -8.21
C ALA A 554 -3.87 1.26 -7.98
N ARG A 555 -4.56 1.20 -6.83
CA ARG A 555 -5.76 2.00 -6.53
C ARG A 555 -5.65 2.79 -5.22
N GLY A 556 -6.52 3.80 -5.08
CA GLY A 556 -6.62 4.66 -3.90
C GLY A 556 -7.44 4.05 -2.76
N GLN A 557 -7.72 4.84 -1.72
CA GLN A 557 -8.46 4.37 -0.54
C GLN A 557 -9.96 4.12 -0.80
N GLN A 558 -10.56 4.78 -1.81
CA GLN A 558 -12.02 4.70 -2.05
C GLN A 558 -12.51 3.28 -2.32
N ILE A 559 -11.77 2.47 -3.08
CA ILE A 559 -12.22 1.11 -3.45
C ILE A 559 -12.34 0.19 -2.23
N LYS A 560 -11.52 0.42 -1.20
CA LYS A 560 -11.54 -0.33 0.06
C LYS A 560 -12.85 -0.09 0.82
N VAL A 561 -13.23 1.18 0.95
CA VAL A 561 -14.47 1.58 1.63
C VAL A 561 -15.69 1.11 0.83
N VAL A 562 -15.64 1.19 -0.50
CA VAL A 562 -16.72 0.68 -1.37
C VAL A 562 -16.91 -0.83 -1.18
N SER A 563 -15.83 -1.63 -1.16
CA SER A 563 -15.93 -3.08 -0.92
C SER A 563 -16.58 -3.38 0.44
N GLN A 564 -16.14 -2.71 1.51
CA GLN A 564 -16.73 -2.88 2.85
C GLN A 564 -18.20 -2.46 2.90
N LEU A 565 -18.54 -1.34 2.24
CA LEU A 565 -19.92 -0.85 2.18
C LEU A 565 -20.84 -1.82 1.44
N LEU A 566 -20.41 -2.36 0.30
CA LEU A 566 -21.20 -3.34 -0.48
C LEU A 566 -21.46 -4.62 0.33
N ARG A 567 -20.45 -5.14 1.04
CA ARG A 567 -20.60 -6.34 1.88
C ARG A 567 -21.64 -6.15 2.98
N GLN A 568 -21.66 -4.98 3.62
CA GLN A 568 -22.65 -4.70 4.67
C GLN A 568 -24.02 -4.36 4.10
N ALA A 569 -24.08 -3.64 2.96
CA ALA A 569 -25.33 -3.33 2.28
C ALA A 569 -26.07 -4.59 1.84
N MET A 570 -25.34 -5.59 1.31
CA MET A 570 -25.90 -6.86 0.87
C MET A 570 -26.64 -7.62 1.99
N LYS A 571 -26.13 -7.56 3.23
CA LYS A 571 -26.76 -8.19 4.41
C LYS A 571 -28.09 -7.57 4.84
N GLN A 572 -28.39 -6.36 4.35
CA GLN A 572 -29.59 -5.60 4.73
C GLN A 572 -30.48 -5.26 3.52
N ASP A 573 -30.31 -5.96 2.38
CA ASP A 573 -31.05 -5.71 1.14
C ASP A 573 -30.96 -4.25 0.63
N LEU A 574 -29.81 -3.62 0.88
CA LEU A 574 -29.54 -2.25 0.44
C LEU A 574 -28.73 -2.24 -0.87
N VAL A 575 -29.03 -1.28 -1.75
CA VAL A 575 -28.32 -1.07 -3.02
C VAL A 575 -27.72 0.33 -3.12
N MET A 576 -26.49 0.40 -3.64
CA MET A 576 -25.76 1.67 -3.79
C MET A 576 -26.08 2.37 -5.13
N PRO A 577 -26.58 3.62 -5.13
CA PRO A 577 -26.85 4.35 -6.37
C PRO A 577 -25.56 4.71 -7.10
N VAL A 578 -25.64 4.82 -8.43
CA VAL A 578 -24.55 5.42 -9.22
C VAL A 578 -24.75 6.93 -9.27
N VAL A 579 -23.99 7.66 -8.45
CA VAL A 579 -24.05 9.13 -8.39
C VAL A 579 -23.05 9.73 -9.38
N LYS A 580 -23.47 10.73 -10.16
CA LYS A 580 -22.56 11.57 -10.93
C LYS A 580 -22.10 12.72 -10.04
N SER A 581 -20.80 12.85 -9.86
CA SER A 581 -20.19 13.95 -9.11
C SER A 581 -19.79 15.07 -10.06
N ASP A 582 -20.55 16.15 -10.08
CA ASP A 582 -20.09 17.43 -10.61
C ASP A 582 -19.51 18.21 -9.44
N GLY A 583 -18.23 18.58 -9.51
CA GLY A 583 -17.47 19.14 -8.38
C GLY A 583 -18.25 20.21 -7.61
N GLY A 584 -18.34 20.06 -6.29
CA GLY A 584 -19.07 20.96 -5.40
C GLY A 584 -18.18 22.01 -4.73
N GLU A 585 -18.79 22.90 -3.96
CA GLU A 585 -18.06 23.86 -3.12
C GLU A 585 -17.36 23.16 -1.94
N ASP A 586 -16.19 23.66 -1.53
CA ASP A 586 -15.49 23.12 -0.36
C ASP A 586 -16.27 23.39 0.93
N TYR A 587 -16.10 22.56 1.95
CA TYR A 587 -16.85 22.69 3.20
C TYR A 587 -15.96 23.08 4.39
N THR A 588 -16.57 23.68 5.42
CA THR A 588 -15.84 24.10 6.62
C THR A 588 -15.25 22.91 7.36
N GLY A 589 -13.92 22.85 7.42
CA GLY A 589 -13.14 21.81 8.11
C GLY A 589 -13.08 21.96 9.63
N ALA A 590 -12.03 21.39 10.23
CA ALA A 590 -11.79 21.44 11.68
C ALA A 590 -11.42 22.85 12.18
N THR A 591 -11.67 23.11 13.46
CA THR A 591 -11.21 24.33 14.15
C THR A 591 -9.81 24.11 14.74
N VAL A 592 -8.98 25.16 14.68
CA VAL A 592 -7.71 25.26 15.39
C VAL A 592 -7.84 26.41 16.38
N ILE A 593 -7.71 26.12 17.68
CA ILE A 593 -7.76 27.13 18.74
C ILE A 593 -6.58 28.09 18.55
N GLU A 594 -6.82 29.39 18.72
CA GLU A 594 -5.75 30.39 18.62
C GLU A 594 -4.66 30.12 19.66
N PRO A 595 -3.39 29.96 19.24
CA PRO A 595 -2.31 29.66 20.15
C PRO A 595 -1.97 30.88 21.01
N LEU A 596 -1.86 30.67 22.32
CA LEU A 596 -1.17 31.60 23.21
C LEU A 596 0.34 31.40 23.01
N LYS A 597 0.90 32.10 22.03
CA LYS A 597 2.30 31.95 21.61
C LYS A 597 3.25 32.26 22.76
N GLY A 598 4.33 31.50 22.87
CA GLY A 598 5.35 31.72 23.87
C GLY A 598 6.19 30.50 24.18
N TYR A 599 7.17 30.73 25.06
CA TYR A 599 7.96 29.69 25.69
C TYR A 599 7.37 29.40 27.07
N TYR A 600 7.01 28.14 27.30
CA TYR A 600 6.42 27.65 28.53
C TYR A 600 7.42 26.76 29.25
N ASP A 601 7.97 27.29 30.34
CA ASP A 601 8.82 26.53 31.25
C ASP A 601 8.02 25.89 32.39
N VAL A 602 6.84 25.40 32.05
CA VAL A 602 5.96 24.64 32.95
C VAL A 602 5.36 23.47 32.17
N PRO A 603 5.06 22.34 32.84
CA PRO A 603 4.39 21.21 32.22
C PRO A 603 3.06 21.57 31.52
N ILE A 604 2.93 21.17 30.26
CA ILE A 604 1.70 21.30 29.46
C ILE A 604 1.14 19.91 29.17
N ALA A 605 -0.02 19.58 29.73
CA ALA A 605 -0.69 18.31 29.47
C ALA A 605 -1.43 18.36 28.13
N THR A 606 -1.32 17.30 27.33
CA THR A 606 -2.06 17.16 26.07
C THR A 606 -3.11 16.07 26.21
N LEU A 607 -4.36 16.44 25.93
CA LEU A 607 -5.50 15.53 25.90
C LEU A 607 -5.99 15.40 24.46
N ASP A 608 -6.21 14.18 23.98
CA ASP A 608 -6.56 13.90 22.57
C ASP A 608 -7.74 12.94 22.44
N PHE A 609 -8.61 13.16 21.45
CA PHE A 609 -9.77 12.30 21.22
C PHE A 609 -9.38 11.03 20.46
N SER A 610 -9.64 9.87 21.08
CA SER A 610 -9.37 8.58 20.45
C SER A 610 -10.28 8.35 19.23
N SER A 611 -9.68 8.38 18.04
CA SER A 611 -10.39 8.19 16.75
C SER A 611 -11.60 9.14 16.58
N LEU A 612 -11.38 10.45 16.77
CA LEU A 612 -12.44 11.48 16.84
C LEU A 612 -13.57 11.29 15.80
N TYR A 613 -13.25 11.31 14.50
CA TYR A 613 -14.29 11.28 13.46
C TYR A 613 -15.06 9.95 13.41
N PRO A 614 -14.42 8.76 13.42
CA PRO A 614 -15.14 7.50 13.62
C PRO A 614 -16.05 7.51 14.85
N SER A 615 -15.56 8.02 15.99
CA SER A 615 -16.32 8.07 17.24
C SER A 615 -17.55 8.98 17.15
N ILE A 616 -17.44 10.14 16.49
CA ILE A 616 -18.58 11.04 16.21
C ILE A 616 -19.62 10.34 15.34
N MET A 617 -19.18 9.69 14.26
CA MET A 617 -20.10 9.00 13.34
C MET A 617 -20.89 7.90 14.05
N MET A 618 -20.24 7.12 14.94
CA MET A 618 -20.90 6.09 15.73
C MET A 618 -21.84 6.69 16.79
N ALA A 619 -21.36 7.64 17.61
CA ALA A 619 -22.12 8.21 18.73
C ALA A 619 -23.42 8.90 18.28
N HIS A 620 -23.38 9.54 17.10
CA HIS A 620 -24.51 10.27 16.54
C HIS A 620 -25.21 9.54 15.38
N ASN A 621 -24.88 8.26 15.14
CA ASN A 621 -25.50 7.42 14.11
C ASN A 621 -25.50 8.03 12.70
N LEU A 622 -24.39 8.67 12.31
CA LEU A 622 -24.26 9.39 11.04
C LEU A 622 -23.96 8.40 9.89
N CYS A 623 -24.90 8.28 8.96
CA CYS A 623 -24.80 7.37 7.83
C CYS A 623 -25.67 7.83 6.65
N TYR A 624 -25.34 7.37 5.44
CA TYR A 624 -26.20 7.53 4.26
C TYR A 624 -27.63 7.05 4.54
N THR A 625 -27.79 5.91 5.23
CA THR A 625 -29.09 5.26 5.45
C THR A 625 -29.93 5.90 6.56
N THR A 626 -29.33 6.81 7.33
CA THR A 626 -29.96 7.49 8.46
C THR A 626 -30.21 8.97 8.21
N LEU A 627 -29.67 9.51 7.11
CA LEU A 627 -29.89 10.90 6.67
C LEU A 627 -31.37 11.13 6.31
N LEU A 628 -31.97 12.15 6.88
CA LEU A 628 -33.33 12.59 6.56
C LEU A 628 -33.29 13.69 5.50
N GLN A 629 -33.91 13.42 4.36
CA GLN A 629 -34.10 14.42 3.31
C GLN A 629 -35.22 15.40 3.68
N THR A 630 -35.23 16.58 3.09
CA THR A 630 -36.28 17.59 3.27
C THR A 630 -37.68 16.98 3.06
N GLY A 631 -38.59 17.23 4.02
CA GLY A 631 -39.96 16.67 4.00
C GLY A 631 -40.08 15.22 4.51
N SER A 632 -38.98 14.56 4.86
CA SER A 632 -39.02 13.15 5.34
C SER A 632 -39.64 13.02 6.73
N ILE A 633 -39.51 14.04 7.57
CA ILE A 633 -40.02 14.03 8.95
C ILE A 633 -41.55 13.93 8.92
N GLU A 634 -42.19 14.80 8.15
CA GLU A 634 -43.64 14.83 7.96
C GLU A 634 -44.11 13.58 7.19
N LYS A 635 -43.40 13.20 6.13
CA LYS A 635 -43.76 12.05 5.28
C LYS A 635 -43.78 10.72 6.05
N TYR A 636 -42.87 10.54 7.01
CA TYR A 636 -42.75 9.29 7.75
C TYR A 636 -43.35 9.33 9.15
N ASP A 637 -43.93 10.48 9.54
CA ASP A 637 -44.51 10.75 10.86
C ASP A 637 -43.51 10.48 11.99
N LEU A 638 -42.33 11.12 11.90
CA LEU A 638 -41.25 10.97 12.88
C LEU A 638 -41.42 11.97 14.02
N SER A 639 -41.36 11.48 15.25
CA SER A 639 -41.39 12.33 16.44
C SER A 639 -40.04 13.04 16.65
N PRO A 640 -39.99 14.16 17.40
CA PRO A 640 -38.72 14.80 17.78
C PRO A 640 -37.76 13.88 18.54
N ASN A 641 -38.26 12.79 19.13
CA ASN A 641 -37.43 11.80 19.82
C ASN A 641 -36.76 10.80 18.88
N ASP A 642 -37.18 10.72 17.62
CA ASP A 642 -36.72 9.73 16.64
C ASP A 642 -35.48 10.18 15.85
N PHE A 643 -35.16 11.48 15.88
CA PHE A 643 -34.04 12.04 15.14
C PHE A 643 -33.21 13.03 15.98
N ILE A 644 -32.06 13.41 15.43
CA ILE A 644 -31.21 14.47 15.95
C ILE A 644 -31.04 15.55 14.87
N LYS A 645 -30.75 16.77 15.31
CA LYS A 645 -30.30 17.86 14.44
C LYS A 645 -28.81 18.12 14.68
N THR A 646 -28.02 18.15 13.62
CA THR A 646 -26.57 18.37 13.71
C THR A 646 -26.25 19.87 13.83
N PRO A 647 -25.03 20.25 14.21
CA PRO A 647 -24.62 21.65 14.29
C PRO A 647 -24.69 22.40 12.95
N THR A 648 -24.68 21.68 11.83
CA THR A 648 -24.83 22.23 10.47
C THR A 648 -26.28 22.35 10.02
N GLY A 649 -27.22 21.75 10.76
CA GLY A 649 -28.66 21.82 10.52
C GLY A 649 -29.26 20.58 9.87
N ASP A 650 -28.44 19.58 9.54
CA ASP A 650 -28.88 18.31 8.95
C ASP A 650 -29.61 17.45 9.99
N HIS A 651 -30.49 16.56 9.52
CA HIS A 651 -31.26 15.67 10.39
C HIS A 651 -30.91 14.21 10.13
N PHE A 652 -30.70 13.45 11.21
CA PHE A 652 -30.40 12.02 11.15
C PHE A 652 -31.28 11.25 12.14
N VAL A 653 -31.82 10.10 11.73
CA VAL A 653 -32.57 9.24 12.65
C VAL A 653 -31.65 8.62 13.71
N LYS A 654 -32.17 8.43 14.92
CA LYS A 654 -31.46 7.76 16.02
C LYS A 654 -31.31 6.25 15.74
N SER A 655 -30.34 5.64 16.42
CA SER A 655 -30.05 4.21 16.30
C SER A 655 -31.23 3.32 16.73
N THR A 656 -32.10 3.80 17.61
CA THR A 656 -33.35 3.14 18.03
C THR A 656 -34.33 2.94 16.89
N VAL A 657 -34.31 3.83 15.88
CA VAL A 657 -35.16 3.74 14.68
C VAL A 657 -34.45 2.90 13.62
N ARG A 658 -33.21 3.27 13.29
CA ARG A 658 -32.35 2.55 12.35
C ARG A 658 -30.89 2.70 12.74
N LYS A 659 -30.18 1.59 12.90
CA LYS A 659 -28.71 1.58 12.99
C LYS A 659 -28.11 1.84 11.61
N GLY A 660 -27.22 2.82 11.50
CA GLY A 660 -26.54 3.16 10.25
C GLY A 660 -25.49 2.13 9.85
N LEU A 661 -25.30 1.94 8.53
CA LEU A 661 -24.26 1.06 7.98
C LEU A 661 -22.83 1.52 8.32
N LEU A 662 -22.55 2.83 8.24
CA LEU A 662 -21.21 3.35 8.53
C LEU A 662 -20.82 3.16 10.01
N PRO A 663 -21.68 3.47 11.00
CA PRO A 663 -21.46 3.09 12.39
C PRO A 663 -21.16 1.60 12.57
N GLU A 664 -21.92 0.71 11.93
CA GLU A 664 -21.72 -0.74 12.02
C GLU A 664 -20.37 -1.18 11.43
N ILE A 665 -19.97 -0.63 10.28
CA ILE A 665 -18.64 -0.87 9.69
C ILE A 665 -17.54 -0.43 10.65
N LEU A 666 -17.66 0.78 11.22
CA LEU A 666 -16.67 1.33 12.15
C LEU A 666 -16.57 0.52 13.44
N GLU A 667 -17.71 0.12 14.03
CA GLU A 667 -17.75 -0.76 15.20
C GLU A 667 -17.04 -2.09 14.92
N ASN A 668 -17.34 -2.74 13.79
CA ASN A 668 -16.72 -3.99 13.40
C ASN A 668 -15.20 -3.84 13.22
N LEU A 669 -14.74 -2.76 12.57
CA LEU A 669 -13.31 -2.47 12.40
C LEU A 669 -12.60 -2.23 13.73
N LEU A 670 -13.22 -1.49 14.65
CA LEU A 670 -12.64 -1.18 15.97
C LEU A 670 -12.63 -2.40 16.90
N ILE A 671 -13.69 -3.22 16.89
CA ILE A 671 -13.76 -4.49 17.64
C ILE A 671 -12.68 -5.44 17.12
N ALA A 672 -12.58 -5.62 15.80
CA ALA A 672 -11.53 -6.44 15.19
C ALA A 672 -10.13 -5.92 15.57
N ARG A 673 -9.93 -4.60 15.61
CA ARG A 673 -8.65 -4.00 16.00
C ARG A 673 -8.31 -4.28 17.46
N LYS A 674 -9.30 -4.19 18.35
CA LYS A 674 -9.14 -4.50 19.78
C LYS A 674 -8.78 -5.98 19.98
N ARG A 675 -9.42 -6.89 19.24
CA ARG A 675 -9.09 -8.34 19.25
C ARG A 675 -7.65 -8.57 18.77
N ALA A 676 -7.28 -8.03 17.61
CA ALA A 676 -5.92 -8.16 17.07
C ALA A 676 -4.84 -7.64 18.05
N LYS A 677 -5.06 -6.48 18.70
CA LYS A 677 -4.15 -5.97 19.74
C LYS A 677 -4.09 -6.87 20.98
N THR A 678 -5.16 -7.56 21.31
CA THR A 678 -5.21 -8.47 22.48
C THR A 678 -4.48 -9.78 22.17
N GLU A 679 -4.67 -10.33 20.97
CA GLU A 679 -3.95 -11.50 20.46
C GLU A 679 -2.45 -11.20 20.35
N LEU A 680 -2.08 -10.04 19.80
CA LEU A 680 -0.69 -9.60 19.67
C LEU A 680 0.06 -9.58 21.01
N LYS A 681 -0.61 -9.21 22.10
CA LYS A 681 -0.01 -9.20 23.45
C LYS A 681 0.24 -10.61 24.02
N LYS A 682 -0.50 -11.61 23.56
CA LYS A 682 -0.41 -13.00 24.04
C LYS A 682 0.54 -13.85 23.19
N GLU A 683 0.61 -13.55 21.89
CA GLU A 683 1.40 -14.29 20.92
C GLU A 683 2.90 -14.20 21.23
N GLN A 684 3.60 -15.35 21.10
CA GLN A 684 5.04 -15.48 21.34
C GLN A 684 5.80 -15.70 20.05
N ASP A 685 5.16 -16.26 19.02
CA ASP A 685 5.79 -16.50 17.73
C ASP A 685 6.07 -15.16 17.00
N PRO A 686 7.34 -14.84 16.70
CA PRO A 686 7.70 -13.56 16.10
C PRO A 686 7.02 -13.32 14.74
N PHE A 687 6.82 -14.35 13.93
CA PHE A 687 6.18 -14.20 12.62
C PHE A 687 4.69 -13.87 12.78
N LYS A 688 3.97 -14.58 13.66
CA LYS A 688 2.56 -14.28 13.96
C LYS A 688 2.39 -12.91 14.62
N GLN A 689 3.31 -12.47 15.47
CA GLN A 689 3.29 -11.11 16.00
C GLN A 689 3.32 -10.06 14.88
N LYS A 690 4.19 -10.24 13.87
CA LYS A 690 4.24 -9.34 12.70
C LYS A 690 2.91 -9.33 11.94
N VAL A 691 2.28 -10.49 11.74
CA VAL A 691 0.96 -10.60 11.10
C VAL A 691 -0.11 -9.86 11.89
N LEU A 692 -0.16 -10.05 13.21
CA LEU A 692 -1.15 -9.39 14.08
C LEU A 692 -0.94 -7.88 14.17
N ASP A 693 0.30 -7.39 14.16
CA ASP A 693 0.58 -5.95 14.12
C ASP A 693 0.18 -5.34 12.76
N GLY A 694 0.51 -6.00 11.66
CA GLY A 694 0.04 -5.60 10.33
C GLY A 694 -1.49 -5.51 10.25
N ARG A 695 -2.19 -6.47 10.84
CA ARG A 695 -3.65 -6.49 10.95
C ARG A 695 -4.20 -5.31 11.75
N GLN A 696 -3.64 -4.99 12.92
CA GLN A 696 -4.16 -3.87 13.73
C GLN A 696 -3.91 -2.51 13.06
N LEU A 697 -2.78 -2.34 12.36
CA LEU A 697 -2.48 -1.15 11.55
C LEU A 697 -3.47 -1.01 10.39
N ALA A 698 -3.73 -2.11 9.67
CA ALA A 698 -4.68 -2.11 8.56
C ALA A 698 -6.09 -1.70 8.98
N LEU A 699 -6.55 -2.21 10.13
CA LEU A 699 -7.84 -1.87 10.72
C LEU A 699 -7.91 -0.39 11.11
N LYS A 700 -6.84 0.17 11.69
CA LYS A 700 -6.75 1.60 12.04
C LYS A 700 -6.88 2.49 10.81
N VAL A 701 -6.10 2.20 9.76
CA VAL A 701 -6.09 3.00 8.52
C VAL A 701 -7.45 2.93 7.82
N SER A 702 -8.07 1.74 7.80
CA SER A 702 -9.40 1.54 7.21
C SER A 702 -10.46 2.37 7.94
N ALA A 703 -10.50 2.33 9.27
CA ALA A 703 -11.46 3.11 10.06
C ALA A 703 -11.35 4.63 9.80
N ASN A 704 -10.12 5.15 9.74
CA ASN A 704 -9.88 6.57 9.46
C ASN A 704 -10.27 6.98 8.03
N SER A 705 -10.27 6.04 7.08
CA SER A 705 -10.59 6.31 5.67
C SER A 705 -12.09 6.43 5.41
N VAL A 706 -12.95 5.87 6.27
CA VAL A 706 -14.42 5.87 6.10
C VAL A 706 -14.97 7.30 6.07
N TYR A 707 -14.55 8.17 6.99
CA TYR A 707 -14.94 9.58 6.98
C TYR A 707 -14.48 10.31 5.70
N GLY A 708 -13.22 10.07 5.30
CA GLY A 708 -12.67 10.71 4.09
C GLY A 708 -13.41 10.32 2.82
N PHE A 709 -14.03 9.14 2.79
CA PHE A 709 -14.85 8.68 1.68
C PHE A 709 -16.14 9.49 1.52
N THR A 710 -16.83 9.84 2.61
CA THR A 710 -18.10 10.61 2.54
C THR A 710 -17.87 12.03 2.02
N GLY A 711 -16.72 12.63 2.34
CA GLY A 711 -16.36 14.00 1.94
C GLY A 711 -15.69 14.11 0.57
N ALA A 712 -15.40 12.98 -0.09
CA ALA A 712 -14.72 12.97 -1.38
C ALA A 712 -15.69 13.29 -2.52
N GLN A 713 -15.82 14.57 -2.85
CA GLN A 713 -16.68 15.07 -3.94
C GLN A 713 -16.42 14.37 -5.27
N VAL A 714 -15.16 14.19 -5.65
CA VAL A 714 -14.75 13.34 -6.77
C VAL A 714 -14.62 11.90 -6.25
N GLY A 715 -15.72 11.16 -6.26
CA GLY A 715 -15.78 9.82 -5.67
C GLY A 715 -17.03 9.05 -6.08
N LYS A 716 -17.13 7.78 -5.63
CA LYS A 716 -18.25 6.90 -6.01
C LYS A 716 -19.57 7.22 -5.29
N LEU A 717 -19.52 7.81 -4.09
CA LEU A 717 -20.72 8.08 -3.26
C LEU A 717 -20.48 9.26 -2.29
N PRO A 718 -20.30 10.50 -2.78
CA PRO A 718 -20.16 11.66 -1.90
C PRO A 718 -21.45 11.92 -1.10
N CYS A 719 -21.30 12.35 0.16
CA CYS A 719 -22.38 12.88 1.00
C CYS A 719 -21.76 13.91 1.96
N LEU A 720 -21.84 15.18 1.55
CA LEU A 720 -21.21 16.30 2.24
C LEU A 720 -21.88 16.60 3.57
N GLU A 721 -23.18 16.32 3.69
CA GLU A 721 -23.99 16.49 4.89
C GLU A 721 -23.41 15.71 6.06
N ILE A 722 -22.94 14.48 5.82
CA ILE A 722 -22.24 13.68 6.84
C ILE A 722 -20.93 14.34 7.22
N SER A 723 -20.10 14.72 6.23
CA SER A 723 -18.77 15.28 6.51
C SER A 723 -18.83 16.63 7.22
N GLN A 724 -19.76 17.49 6.83
CA GLN A 724 -20.05 18.77 7.47
C GLN A 724 -20.57 18.60 8.89
N SER A 725 -21.48 17.64 9.09
CA SER A 725 -21.99 17.31 10.43
C SER A 725 -20.89 16.79 11.35
N VAL A 726 -20.01 15.91 10.85
CA VAL A 726 -18.86 15.39 11.61
C VAL A 726 -17.91 16.52 12.02
N THR A 727 -17.54 17.41 11.10
CA THR A 727 -16.69 18.55 11.46
C THR A 727 -17.40 19.54 12.37
N GLY A 728 -18.71 19.75 12.20
CA GLY A 728 -19.56 20.53 13.10
C GLY A 728 -19.53 20.04 14.54
N PHE A 729 -19.75 18.74 14.74
CA PHE A 729 -19.62 18.12 16.06
C PHE A 729 -18.19 18.23 16.61
N GLY A 730 -17.16 17.99 15.78
CA GLY A 730 -15.77 18.16 16.20
C GLY A 730 -15.46 19.56 16.74
N ARG A 731 -15.95 20.61 16.06
CA ARG A 731 -15.80 22.01 16.52
C ARG A 731 -16.53 22.27 17.84
N GLN A 732 -17.74 21.74 18.01
CA GLN A 732 -18.49 21.88 19.26
C GLN A 732 -17.80 21.15 20.43
N MET A 733 -17.27 19.95 20.16
CA MET A 733 -16.62 19.11 21.16
C MET A 733 -15.32 19.70 21.67
N ILE A 734 -14.47 20.25 20.79
CA ILE A 734 -13.20 20.87 21.22
C ILE A 734 -13.45 22.14 22.05
N GLU A 735 -14.44 22.95 21.68
CA GLU A 735 -14.82 24.14 22.47
C GLU A 735 -15.42 23.76 23.82
N LYS A 736 -16.31 22.75 23.86
CA LYS A 736 -16.86 22.22 25.10
C LYS A 736 -15.75 21.65 26.00
N THR A 737 -14.78 20.93 25.43
CA THR A 737 -13.62 20.40 26.16
C THR A 737 -12.81 21.51 26.80
N LYS A 738 -12.53 22.58 26.05
CA LYS A 738 -11.85 23.76 26.59
C LYS A 738 -12.61 24.36 27.78
N GLN A 739 -13.90 24.61 27.63
CA GLN A 739 -14.72 25.21 28.69
C GLN A 739 -14.78 24.32 29.94
N LEU A 740 -14.92 23.01 29.76
CA LEU A 740 -14.95 22.05 30.87
C LEU A 740 -13.62 22.04 31.64
N VAL A 741 -12.48 22.00 30.95
CA VAL A 741 -11.16 22.02 31.59
C VAL A 741 -10.92 23.34 32.33
N GLU A 742 -11.19 24.49 31.68
CA GLU A 742 -10.94 25.82 32.27
C GLU A 742 -11.90 26.14 33.43
N SER A 743 -13.08 25.52 33.50
CA SER A 743 -14.04 25.75 34.59
C SER A 743 -13.85 24.85 35.80
N LYS A 744 -13.47 23.57 35.59
CA LYS A 744 -13.26 22.63 36.70
C LYS A 744 -11.94 22.86 37.43
N TYR A 745 -10.84 22.99 36.70
CA TYR A 745 -9.50 23.02 37.29
C TYR A 745 -9.11 24.46 37.64
N THR A 746 -9.70 24.98 38.71
CA THR A 746 -9.52 26.38 39.17
C THR A 746 -9.16 26.45 40.66
N LEU A 747 -8.58 27.59 41.08
CA LEU A 747 -8.31 27.90 42.48
C LEU A 747 -9.58 27.83 43.33
N ALA A 748 -10.71 28.31 42.78
CA ALA A 748 -12.01 28.29 43.45
C ALA A 748 -12.51 26.88 43.77
N ASN A 749 -12.13 25.90 42.93
CA ASN A 749 -12.48 24.49 43.11
C ASN A 749 -11.40 23.69 43.88
N GLY A 750 -10.44 24.38 44.51
CA GLY A 750 -9.42 23.76 45.37
C GLY A 750 -8.17 23.26 44.63
N PHE A 751 -7.97 23.59 43.36
CA PHE A 751 -6.74 23.28 42.63
C PHE A 751 -5.65 24.32 42.88
N LYS A 752 -4.38 23.97 42.62
CA LYS A 752 -3.22 24.84 42.89
C LYS A 752 -3.15 26.09 41.98
N ALA A 753 -3.84 26.08 40.85
CA ALA A 753 -3.83 27.15 39.86
C ALA A 753 -5.05 27.05 38.94
N ASP A 754 -5.35 28.15 38.25
CA ASP A 754 -6.35 28.16 37.18
C ASP A 754 -5.77 27.55 35.89
N ALA A 755 -6.37 26.45 35.47
CA ALA A 755 -6.02 25.80 34.22
C ALA A 755 -6.41 26.67 33.02
N LYS A 756 -5.57 26.64 31.98
CA LYS A 756 -5.83 27.38 30.74
C LYS A 756 -5.46 26.54 29.53
N VAL A 757 -6.36 26.47 28.55
CA VAL A 757 -6.07 25.84 27.26
C VAL A 757 -5.30 26.83 26.41
N ILE A 758 -4.02 26.55 26.20
CA ILE A 758 -3.10 27.45 25.48
C ILE A 758 -3.09 27.20 23.98
N TYR A 759 -3.51 26.00 23.55
CA TYR A 759 -3.60 25.62 22.14
C TYR A 759 -4.51 24.40 21.97
N GLY A 760 -4.97 24.16 20.74
CA GLY A 760 -5.68 22.96 20.34
C GLY A 760 -5.75 22.84 18.82
N ASP A 761 -5.58 21.63 18.31
CA ASP A 761 -5.61 21.32 16.88
C ASP A 761 -6.55 20.15 16.65
N THR A 762 -7.74 20.43 16.09
CA THR A 762 -8.74 19.46 15.64
C THR A 762 -9.31 18.53 16.72
N ASP A 763 -8.50 17.59 17.20
CA ASP A 763 -8.83 16.51 18.14
C ASP A 763 -8.08 16.62 19.47
N SER A 764 -7.08 17.49 19.56
CA SER A 764 -6.26 17.65 20.77
C SER A 764 -6.37 19.03 21.40
N VAL A 765 -6.28 19.08 22.74
CA VAL A 765 -6.17 20.30 23.54
C VAL A 765 -4.91 20.27 24.41
N MET A 766 -4.24 21.40 24.52
CA MET A 766 -3.01 21.57 25.30
C MET A 766 -3.28 22.48 26.48
N CYS A 767 -3.24 21.89 27.66
CA CYS A 767 -3.70 22.46 28.91
C CYS A 767 -2.51 22.84 29.79
N LYS A 768 -2.37 24.13 30.10
CA LYS A 768 -1.51 24.61 31.18
C LYS A 768 -2.29 24.43 32.48
N LEU A 769 -1.95 23.41 33.26
CA LEU A 769 -2.61 23.08 34.53
C LEU A 769 -2.07 23.88 35.73
N GLY A 770 -0.95 24.60 35.54
CA GLY A 770 -0.34 25.46 36.56
C GLY A 770 0.41 24.73 37.68
N VAL A 771 0.66 23.43 37.51
CA VAL A 771 1.59 22.64 38.33
C VAL A 771 3.02 22.73 37.80
N GLN A 772 4.00 22.43 38.66
CA GLN A 772 5.44 22.55 38.33
C GLN A 772 6.11 21.22 37.98
N SER A 773 5.54 20.08 38.38
CA SER A 773 6.11 18.76 38.13
C SER A 773 5.38 18.04 36.99
N VAL A 774 6.14 17.27 36.21
CA VAL A 774 5.59 16.43 35.13
C VAL A 774 4.66 15.36 35.70
N ALA A 775 5.00 14.80 36.87
CA ALA A 775 4.20 13.78 37.54
C ALA A 775 2.80 14.28 37.91
N GLU A 776 2.70 15.46 38.56
CA GLU A 776 1.40 16.06 38.91
C GLU A 776 0.61 16.42 37.64
N ALA A 777 1.28 16.90 36.58
CA ALA A 777 0.63 17.22 35.32
C ALA A 777 0.07 15.98 34.60
N MET A 778 0.76 14.85 34.69
CA MET A 778 0.29 13.56 34.17
C MET A 778 -0.95 13.07 34.94
N GLU A 779 -0.92 13.14 36.27
CA GLU A 779 -2.03 12.70 37.13
C GLU A 779 -3.30 13.53 36.88
N ILE A 780 -3.19 14.86 36.95
CA ILE A 780 -4.32 15.76 36.69
C ILE A 780 -4.77 15.64 35.23
N GLY A 781 -3.84 15.44 34.29
CA GLY A 781 -4.15 15.22 32.87
C GLY A 781 -4.99 13.96 32.64
N GLN A 782 -4.67 12.86 33.34
CA GLN A 782 -5.45 11.61 33.28
C GLN A 782 -6.84 11.80 33.89
N GLU A 783 -6.94 12.43 35.07
CA GLU A 783 -8.23 12.75 35.69
C GLU A 783 -9.09 13.65 34.78
N ALA A 784 -8.48 14.67 34.17
CA ALA A 784 -9.15 15.57 33.24
C ALA A 784 -9.67 14.84 32.01
N ALA A 785 -8.88 13.93 31.42
CA ALA A 785 -9.31 13.13 30.29
C ALA A 785 -10.53 12.26 30.62
N GLU A 786 -10.51 11.57 31.76
CA GLU A 786 -11.61 10.73 32.22
C GLU A 786 -12.88 11.54 32.54
N TRP A 787 -12.73 12.63 33.28
CA TRP A 787 -13.85 13.48 33.65
C TRP A 787 -14.48 14.17 32.44
N VAL A 788 -13.68 14.72 31.53
CA VAL A 788 -14.21 15.31 30.28
C VAL A 788 -14.90 14.25 29.43
N SER A 789 -14.34 13.04 29.33
CA SER A 789 -14.97 11.93 28.60
C SER A 789 -16.39 11.61 29.10
N SER A 790 -16.64 11.73 30.40
CA SER A 790 -17.98 11.48 30.99
C SER A 790 -19.07 12.46 30.52
N HIS A 791 -18.69 13.59 29.89
CA HIS A 791 -19.62 14.60 29.37
C HIS A 791 -19.98 14.42 27.89
N PHE A 792 -19.46 13.34 27.26
CA PHE A 792 -19.72 13.01 25.86
C PHE A 792 -20.44 11.66 25.73
N THR A 793 -21.16 11.50 24.63
CA THR A 793 -21.87 10.24 24.33
C THR A 793 -20.86 9.16 23.94
N PRO A 794 -20.89 7.97 24.56
CA PRO A 794 -20.05 6.85 24.13
C PRO A 794 -20.23 6.53 22.64
N PRO A 795 -19.17 6.11 21.90
CA PRO A 795 -17.83 5.75 22.38
C PRO A 795 -16.82 6.91 22.35
N ILE A 796 -17.28 8.16 22.31
CA ILE A 796 -16.37 9.32 22.34
C ILE A 796 -15.60 9.31 23.66
N LYS A 797 -14.27 9.27 23.55
CA LYS A 797 -13.37 9.26 24.70
C LYS A 797 -12.16 10.14 24.42
N LEU A 798 -11.89 11.03 25.36
CA LEU A 798 -10.66 11.80 25.46
C LEU A 798 -9.63 11.01 26.27
N GLU A 799 -8.39 10.99 25.81
CA GLU A 799 -7.29 10.27 26.45
C GLU A 799 -6.16 11.24 26.77
N PHE A 800 -5.53 11.05 27.93
CA PHE A 800 -4.25 11.68 28.21
C PHE A 800 -3.20 11.06 27.30
N GLU A 801 -2.50 11.89 26.52
CA GLU A 801 -1.50 11.41 25.57
C GLU A 801 -0.07 11.60 26.11
N LYS A 802 0.22 12.79 26.65
CA LYS A 802 1.59 13.24 26.98
C LYS A 802 1.61 14.54 27.77
N VAL A 803 2.77 14.85 28.33
CA VAL A 803 3.14 16.18 28.84
C VAL A 803 4.31 16.73 28.02
N TYR A 804 4.28 18.03 27.69
CA TYR A 804 5.45 18.76 27.20
C TYR A 804 6.11 19.56 28.33
N PHE A 805 7.44 19.42 28.50
CA PHE A 805 8.19 20.23 29.46
C PHE A 805 9.70 20.32 29.13
N PRO A 806 10.23 21.46 28.63
CA PRO A 806 9.52 22.70 28.31
C PRO A 806 8.74 22.60 27.00
N TYR A 807 7.93 23.63 26.72
CA TYR A 807 7.10 23.73 25.52
C TYR A 807 7.26 25.08 24.81
N LEU A 808 7.58 25.06 23.51
CA LEU A 808 7.74 26.23 22.65
C LEU A 808 6.63 26.27 21.60
N LEU A 809 5.69 27.20 21.76
CA LEU A 809 4.56 27.39 20.85
C LEU A 809 4.77 28.65 19.99
N ILE A 810 5.07 28.45 18.70
CA ILE A 810 5.40 29.53 17.77
C ILE A 810 4.15 30.03 17.04
N ASN A 811 3.40 29.11 16.44
CA ASN A 811 2.20 29.44 15.68
C ASN A 811 1.28 28.21 15.54
N LYS A 812 0.13 28.39 14.87
CA LYS A 812 -0.74 27.26 14.50
C LYS A 812 0.08 26.21 13.74
N LYS A 813 -0.01 24.96 14.20
CA LYS A 813 0.71 23.79 13.64
C LYS A 813 2.24 23.94 13.63
N ARG A 814 2.80 24.85 14.45
CA ARG A 814 4.24 25.11 14.57
C ARG A 814 4.66 25.22 16.04
N TYR A 815 5.20 24.13 16.58
CA TYR A 815 5.63 24.05 17.98
C TYR A 815 6.70 22.97 18.18
N ALA A 816 7.43 23.07 19.29
CA ALA A 816 8.40 22.09 19.74
C ALA A 816 8.33 21.89 21.26
N GLY A 817 8.74 20.74 21.76
CA GLY A 817 8.80 20.49 23.20
C GLY A 817 9.38 19.14 23.53
N LEU A 818 9.84 18.97 24.77
CA LEU A 818 10.28 17.66 25.25
C LEU A 818 9.07 16.84 25.64
N TYR A 819 8.98 15.66 25.05
CA TYR A 819 7.83 14.78 25.10
C TYR A 819 7.97 13.79 26.26
N PHE A 820 7.01 13.76 27.19
CA PHE A 820 6.95 12.80 28.29
C PHE A 820 5.65 11.99 28.21
N SER A 821 5.76 10.67 28.09
CA SER A 821 4.60 9.76 28.13
C SER A 821 4.76 8.62 29.13
N SER A 822 5.90 7.92 29.11
CA SER A 822 6.07 6.66 29.85
C SER A 822 6.58 6.86 31.28
N SER A 823 7.27 7.96 31.53
CA SER A 823 7.92 8.29 32.80
C SER A 823 7.86 9.80 33.02
N SER A 824 7.69 10.22 34.28
CA SER A 824 7.74 11.63 34.67
C SER A 824 9.16 12.18 34.76
N ASN A 825 10.17 11.31 34.82
CA ASN A 825 11.55 11.70 35.13
C ASN A 825 12.44 11.82 33.88
N THR A 826 12.05 11.14 32.80
CA THR A 826 12.84 11.05 31.57
C THR A 826 11.95 11.37 30.38
N HIS A 827 12.38 12.31 29.55
CA HIS A 827 11.70 12.59 28.29
C HIS A 827 11.98 11.49 27.27
N ASP A 828 10.99 11.20 26.43
CA ASP A 828 11.10 10.18 25.39
C ASP A 828 11.86 10.72 24.16
N LYS A 829 11.57 11.97 23.77
CA LYS A 829 12.18 12.66 22.62
C LYS A 829 11.89 14.16 22.62
N MET A 830 12.61 14.90 21.78
CA MET A 830 12.20 16.24 21.37
C MET A 830 11.21 16.14 20.21
N ASP A 831 9.97 16.58 20.42
CA ASP A 831 8.94 16.60 19.38
C ASP A 831 8.93 17.94 18.66
N CYS A 832 8.85 17.90 17.34
CA CYS A 832 8.91 19.06 16.46
C CYS A 832 7.76 18.97 15.46
N LYS A 833 6.81 19.91 15.50
CA LYS A 833 5.63 19.91 14.62
C LYS A 833 5.66 21.12 13.72
N GLY A 834 5.66 20.89 12.40
CA GLY A 834 5.54 21.91 11.35
C GLY A 834 6.67 22.94 11.25
N ILE A 835 7.67 22.85 12.13
CA ILE A 835 8.90 23.64 12.06
C ILE A 835 9.85 23.09 10.99
N GLU A 836 10.85 23.88 10.65
CA GLU A 836 11.77 23.67 9.54
C GLU A 836 12.60 22.36 9.65
N THR A 837 12.75 21.79 10.86
CA THR A 837 13.48 20.53 11.11
C THR A 837 12.82 19.32 10.46
N VAL A 838 11.48 19.26 10.46
CA VAL A 838 10.68 18.14 9.92
C VAL A 838 10.17 18.40 8.49
N ARG A 839 10.44 19.59 7.96
CA ARG A 839 10.10 19.98 6.60
C ARG A 839 11.15 19.50 5.61
N ARG A 840 10.70 19.15 4.40
CA ARG A 840 11.53 18.55 3.32
C ARG A 840 11.82 19.52 2.18
N ASP A 841 11.34 20.76 2.27
CA ASP A 841 11.51 21.82 1.27
C ASP A 841 12.68 22.78 1.60
N ASN A 842 13.43 22.50 2.67
CA ASN A 842 14.61 23.24 3.12
C ASN A 842 15.87 22.39 2.97
N CYS A 843 17.05 23.04 2.95
CA CYS A 843 18.32 22.33 2.93
C CYS A 843 18.62 21.65 4.30
N PRO A 844 19.43 20.59 4.33
CA PRO A 844 19.85 19.93 5.58
C PRO A 844 20.50 20.87 6.59
N LEU A 845 21.31 21.85 6.15
CA LEU A 845 21.96 22.82 7.04
C LEU A 845 20.97 23.52 7.97
N VAL A 846 19.86 24.03 7.43
CA VAL A 846 18.83 24.74 8.21
C VAL A 846 18.14 23.80 9.20
N ALA A 847 17.84 22.58 8.78
CA ALA A 847 17.22 21.60 9.66
C ALA A 847 18.16 21.20 10.81
N ASN A 848 19.44 20.98 10.52
CA ASN A 848 20.46 20.61 11.50
C ASN A 848 20.72 21.75 12.48
N LEU A 849 20.91 22.98 11.98
CA LEU A 849 21.09 24.18 12.80
C LEU A 849 19.93 24.36 13.79
N ILE A 850 18.68 24.34 13.30
CA ILE A 850 17.51 24.53 14.16
C ILE A 850 17.36 23.38 15.16
N ASN A 851 17.66 22.15 14.76
CA ASN A 851 17.61 20.99 15.66
C ASN A 851 18.62 21.14 16.81
N THR A 852 19.88 21.49 16.51
CA THR A 852 20.92 21.72 17.52
C THR A 852 20.59 22.91 18.41
N CYS A 853 20.09 24.03 17.85
CA CYS A 853 19.66 25.17 18.65
C CYS A 853 18.49 24.80 19.57
N LEU A 854 17.51 24.04 19.10
CA LEU A 854 16.40 23.57 19.93
C LEU A 854 16.87 22.61 21.02
N GLN A 855 17.82 21.72 20.71
CA GLN A 855 18.43 20.84 21.71
C GLN A 855 19.10 21.67 22.82
N LYS A 856 19.93 22.65 22.46
CA LYS A 856 20.59 23.53 23.42
C LYS A 856 19.60 24.34 24.26
N ILE A 857 18.51 24.82 23.66
CA ILE A 857 17.49 25.62 24.36
C ILE A 857 16.58 24.75 25.25
N LEU A 858 16.08 23.62 24.75
CA LEU A 858 15.05 22.82 25.42
C LEU A 858 15.64 21.76 26.35
N ILE A 859 16.76 21.14 25.99
CA ILE A 859 17.44 20.10 26.78
C ILE A 859 18.49 20.74 27.69
N ASP A 860 19.49 21.39 27.10
CA ASP A 860 20.65 21.88 27.86
C ASP A 860 20.32 23.16 28.65
N ARG A 861 19.20 23.82 28.30
CA ARG A 861 18.77 25.12 28.85
C ARG A 861 19.85 26.20 28.73
N ASP A 862 20.59 26.18 27.62
CA ASP A 862 21.68 27.10 27.32
C ASP A 862 21.41 27.92 26.04
N PRO A 863 20.73 29.08 26.16
CA PRO A 863 20.52 29.97 25.03
C PRO A 863 21.81 30.59 24.48
N LEU A 864 22.85 30.77 25.31
CA LEU A 864 24.11 31.39 24.88
C LEU A 864 24.89 30.44 23.98
N GLY A 865 24.99 29.16 24.34
CA GLY A 865 25.58 28.14 23.49
C GLY A 865 24.79 27.94 22.19
N ALA A 866 23.47 28.16 22.18
CA ALA A 866 22.69 28.14 20.95
C ALA A 866 23.03 29.33 20.02
N VAL A 867 23.28 30.51 20.60
CA VAL A 867 23.72 31.70 19.86
C VAL A 867 25.14 31.52 19.31
N GLU A 868 26.06 30.97 20.10
CA GLU A 868 27.43 30.68 19.68
C GLU A 868 27.45 29.68 18.52
N HIS A 869 26.74 28.56 18.66
CA HIS A 869 26.61 27.58 17.59
C HIS A 869 26.05 28.19 16.30
N ALA A 870 25.03 29.04 16.41
CA ALA A 870 24.48 29.73 15.23
C ALA A 870 25.49 30.67 14.57
N LYS A 871 26.30 31.39 15.36
CA LYS A 871 27.38 32.25 14.85
C LYS A 871 28.45 31.42 14.13
N ASP A 872 28.83 30.28 14.68
CA ASP A 872 29.83 29.39 14.07
C ASP A 872 29.34 28.86 12.72
N VAL A 873 28.10 28.37 12.65
CA VAL A 873 27.50 27.89 11.38
C VAL A 873 27.39 29.01 10.35
N ILE A 874 27.06 30.24 10.77
CA ILE A 874 27.05 31.41 9.88
C ILE A 874 28.47 31.73 9.39
N SER A 875 29.47 31.69 10.28
CA SER A 875 30.87 31.90 9.95
C SER A 875 31.37 30.88 8.94
N ASP A 876 31.13 29.59 9.18
CA ASP A 876 31.49 28.50 8.28
C ASP A 876 30.83 28.64 6.91
N LEU A 877 29.56 29.04 6.87
CA LEU A 877 28.85 29.28 5.62
C LEU A 877 29.49 30.43 4.83
N LEU A 878 29.81 31.54 5.49
CA LEU A 878 30.43 32.71 4.84
C LEU A 878 31.90 32.46 4.43
N CYS A 879 32.59 31.57 5.15
CA CYS A 879 33.95 31.14 4.84
C CYS A 879 34.01 29.96 3.84
N ASN A 880 32.88 29.53 3.25
CA ASN A 880 32.80 28.38 2.33
C ASN A 880 33.32 27.05 2.92
N ARG A 881 33.16 26.84 4.23
CA ARG A 881 33.57 25.61 4.95
C ARG A 881 32.44 24.60 5.13
N ILE A 882 31.30 24.81 4.46
CA ILE A 882 30.14 23.94 4.51
C ILE A 882 30.10 23.05 3.27
N ASP A 883 29.95 21.74 3.50
CA ASP A 883 29.79 20.77 2.41
C ASP A 883 28.52 21.02 1.58
N ILE A 884 28.62 20.82 0.27
CA ILE A 884 27.53 21.08 -0.67
C ILE A 884 26.28 20.24 -0.38
N SER A 885 26.42 19.02 0.17
CA SER A 885 25.29 18.16 0.54
C SER A 885 24.36 18.83 1.55
N GLN A 886 24.92 19.68 2.43
CA GLN A 886 24.16 20.44 3.43
C GLN A 886 23.33 21.58 2.82
N LEU A 887 23.63 21.96 1.57
CA LEU A 887 22.97 23.06 0.85
C LEU A 887 21.92 22.58 -0.16
N VAL A 888 21.79 21.26 -0.39
CA VAL A 888 20.85 20.69 -1.36
C VAL A 888 19.41 20.90 -0.92
N ILE A 889 18.61 21.54 -1.78
CA ILE A 889 17.16 21.71 -1.63
C ILE A 889 16.46 20.68 -2.53
N THR A 890 15.35 20.11 -2.05
CA THR A 890 14.55 19.15 -2.82
C THR A 890 13.10 19.58 -2.88
N LYS A 891 12.53 19.68 -4.09
CA LYS A 891 11.11 20.00 -4.30
C LYS A 891 10.46 19.03 -5.28
N GLU A 892 9.21 18.68 -5.02
CA GLU A 892 8.43 17.77 -5.86
C GLU A 892 7.92 18.46 -7.12
N LEU A 893 8.11 17.83 -8.28
CA LEU A 893 7.57 18.27 -9.55
C LEU A 893 6.12 17.79 -9.68
N THR A 894 5.16 18.63 -9.28
CA THR A 894 3.75 18.24 -9.12
C THR A 894 2.90 18.36 -10.38
N ARG A 895 3.38 19.12 -11.36
CA ARG A 895 2.67 19.46 -12.60
C ARG A 895 3.65 19.58 -13.77
N THR A 896 3.13 19.66 -15.00
CA THR A 896 3.94 20.05 -16.15
C THR A 896 4.28 21.54 -16.07
N ALA A 897 5.35 21.97 -16.76
CA ALA A 897 5.83 23.35 -16.67
C ALA A 897 4.75 24.40 -17.00
N ASP A 898 3.91 24.14 -18.00
CA ASP A 898 2.85 25.03 -18.46
C ASP A 898 1.67 25.14 -17.49
N GLU A 899 1.49 24.15 -16.61
CA GLU A 899 0.41 24.11 -15.60
C GLU A 899 0.78 24.88 -14.31
N TYR A 900 2.02 25.36 -14.18
CA TYR A 900 2.45 26.20 -13.06
C TYR A 900 2.11 27.67 -13.30
N ALA A 901 1.40 28.29 -12.35
CA ALA A 901 1.03 29.71 -12.42
C ALA A 901 2.23 30.68 -12.41
N GLY A 902 3.41 30.23 -12.00
CA GLY A 902 4.62 31.05 -12.00
C GLY A 902 5.89 30.20 -12.05
N LYS A 903 6.96 30.79 -12.59
CA LYS A 903 8.24 30.10 -12.78
C LYS A 903 8.88 29.70 -11.45
N GLN A 904 9.20 28.42 -11.33
CA GLN A 904 9.81 27.83 -10.12
C GLN A 904 11.20 27.27 -10.46
N ALA A 905 12.12 27.37 -9.50
CA ALA A 905 13.51 26.93 -9.66
C ALA A 905 13.66 25.45 -10.06
N HIS A 906 12.94 24.55 -9.38
CA HIS A 906 12.99 23.11 -9.66
C HIS A 906 12.36 22.73 -11.01
N VAL A 907 11.36 23.49 -11.47
CA VAL A 907 10.69 23.28 -12.77
C VAL A 907 11.64 23.69 -13.90
N GLU A 908 12.23 24.88 -13.81
CA GLU A 908 13.19 25.38 -14.81
C GLU A 908 14.46 24.52 -14.86
N LEU A 909 14.91 23.98 -13.72
CA LEU A 909 16.01 23.01 -13.71
C LEU A 909 15.61 21.70 -14.40
N ALA A 910 14.43 21.14 -14.09
CA ALA A 910 13.97 19.91 -14.71
C ALA A 910 13.86 20.05 -16.24
N GLU A 911 13.35 21.18 -16.74
CA GLU A 911 13.29 21.46 -18.18
C GLU A 911 14.68 21.64 -18.81
N ARG A 912 15.63 22.30 -18.11
CA ARG A 912 17.03 22.37 -18.57
C ARG A 912 17.71 21.00 -18.58
N MET A 913 17.46 20.16 -17.59
CA MET A 913 17.95 18.78 -17.56
C MET A 913 17.39 17.98 -18.73
N ARG A 914 16.07 18.11 -19.00
CA ARG A 914 15.40 17.45 -20.12
C ARG A 914 15.94 17.87 -21.49
N LYS A 915 16.29 19.16 -21.66
CA LYS A 915 16.96 19.64 -22.88
C LYS A 915 18.37 19.09 -23.06
N ARG A 916 19.08 18.83 -21.95
CA ARG A 916 20.45 18.28 -21.97
C ARG A 916 20.45 16.78 -22.24
N ASP A 917 19.62 16.05 -21.51
CA ASP A 917 19.42 14.61 -21.64
C ASP A 917 17.99 14.27 -21.17
N PRO A 918 17.06 14.01 -22.11
CA PRO A 918 15.68 13.66 -21.78
C PRO A 918 15.56 12.41 -20.90
N GLY A 919 16.48 11.44 -21.04
CA GLY A 919 16.37 10.14 -20.38
C GLY A 919 16.69 10.18 -18.88
N SER A 920 17.52 11.13 -18.43
CA SER A 920 17.86 11.31 -17.02
C SER A 920 17.12 12.46 -16.33
N ALA A 921 16.16 13.07 -17.03
CA ALA A 921 15.37 14.17 -16.50
C ALA A 921 14.32 13.68 -15.49
N PRO A 922 14.05 14.45 -14.41
CA PRO A 922 12.99 14.10 -13.46
C PRO A 922 11.61 14.05 -14.13
N ASN A 923 10.81 13.07 -13.74
CA ASN A 923 9.44 12.90 -14.19
C ASN A 923 8.44 13.55 -13.24
N LEU A 924 7.19 13.61 -13.67
CA LEU A 924 6.11 14.18 -12.86
C LEU A 924 5.88 13.29 -11.61
N GLY A 925 5.96 13.92 -10.44
CA GLY A 925 5.93 13.29 -9.13
C GLY A 925 7.30 13.09 -8.48
N ASP A 926 8.39 13.28 -9.21
CA ASP A 926 9.74 13.14 -8.66
C ASP A 926 10.16 14.35 -7.84
N ARG A 927 11.07 14.14 -6.88
CA ARG A 927 11.70 15.24 -6.15
C ARG A 927 12.99 15.65 -6.86
N VAL A 928 13.07 16.90 -7.27
CA VAL A 928 14.21 17.47 -7.98
C VAL A 928 15.20 18.06 -6.96
N PRO A 929 16.41 17.52 -6.82
CA PRO A 929 17.47 18.11 -6.00
C PRO A 929 18.18 19.24 -6.74
N TYR A 930 18.40 20.36 -6.07
CA TYR A 930 19.13 21.51 -6.62
C TYR A 930 19.80 22.35 -5.53
N VAL A 931 20.82 23.10 -5.91
CA VAL A 931 21.39 24.20 -5.11
C VAL A 931 21.18 25.53 -5.82
N ILE A 932 21.35 26.64 -5.12
CA ILE A 932 21.26 27.99 -5.70
C ILE A 932 22.68 28.55 -5.85
N ILE A 933 23.07 28.91 -7.07
CA ILE A 933 24.38 29.49 -7.38
C ILE A 933 24.37 31.02 -7.35
N GLY A 934 25.55 31.60 -7.15
CA GLY A 934 25.76 33.04 -7.31
C GLY A 934 25.55 33.50 -8.75
N ALA A 935 24.92 34.65 -8.94
CA ALA A 935 24.76 35.30 -10.24
C ALA A 935 24.73 36.82 -10.07
N ALA A 936 24.76 37.56 -11.18
CA ALA A 936 24.66 39.02 -11.16
C ALA A 936 23.40 39.52 -10.42
N LYS A 937 23.49 40.71 -9.82
CA LYS A 937 22.39 41.33 -9.08
C LYS A 937 21.17 41.52 -9.99
N GLY A 938 20.00 41.12 -9.52
CA GLY A 938 18.73 41.20 -10.27
C GLY A 938 18.34 39.91 -11.02
N VAL A 939 19.23 38.91 -11.13
CA VAL A 939 18.88 37.61 -11.72
C VAL A 939 17.90 36.86 -10.81
N ALA A 940 16.78 36.44 -11.39
CA ALA A 940 15.72 35.74 -10.70
C ALA A 940 16.19 34.40 -10.09
N ALA A 941 15.66 34.04 -8.92
CA ALA A 941 16.06 32.82 -8.20
C ALA A 941 15.88 31.53 -9.02
N TYR A 942 14.84 31.45 -9.86
CA TYR A 942 14.58 30.27 -10.66
C TYR A 942 15.64 30.01 -11.75
N MET A 943 16.35 31.06 -12.20
CA MET A 943 17.46 30.96 -13.17
C MET A 943 18.79 30.54 -12.53
N LYS A 944 18.86 30.52 -11.19
CA LYS A 944 20.09 30.25 -10.42
C LYS A 944 20.12 28.84 -9.83
N SER A 945 19.18 27.98 -10.19
CA SER A 945 19.19 26.58 -9.75
C SER A 945 20.23 25.78 -10.51
N GLU A 946 20.89 24.81 -9.89
CA GLU A 946 21.77 23.88 -10.62
C GLU A 946 21.83 22.52 -9.91
N LYS A 947 22.13 21.45 -10.65
CA LYS A 947 22.27 20.10 -10.06
C LYS A 947 23.58 20.04 -9.27
N GLY A 948 23.52 19.63 -8.00
CA GLY A 948 24.68 19.58 -7.10
C GLY A 948 25.87 18.80 -7.67
N SER A 949 25.62 17.67 -8.35
CA SER A 949 26.67 16.88 -8.99
C SER A 949 27.37 17.58 -10.17
N THR A 950 26.71 18.56 -10.80
CA THR A 950 27.32 19.36 -11.89
C THR A 950 28.30 20.40 -11.35
N LEU A 951 28.17 20.78 -10.08
CA LEU A 951 29.05 21.74 -9.41
C LEU A 951 30.28 21.09 -8.79
N ALA A 952 30.14 19.87 -8.27
CA ALA A 952 31.29 19.10 -7.76
C ALA A 952 32.36 18.88 -8.85
N VAL A 953 31.94 18.63 -10.10
CA VAL A 953 32.85 18.46 -11.25
C VAL A 953 33.52 19.78 -11.68
N ARG A 954 33.01 20.95 -11.27
CA ARG A 954 33.61 22.26 -11.59
C ARG A 954 34.53 22.81 -10.50
N GLN A 955 34.51 22.20 -9.32
CA GLN A 955 35.41 22.55 -8.20
C GLN A 955 36.72 21.76 -8.20
N TYR A 956 36.83 20.72 -9.04
CA TYR A 956 38.07 19.99 -9.29
C TYR A 956 38.70 20.40 -10.63
#